data_AF-A0AAE6G1Q3-F1
#
_entry.id   AF-A0AAE6G1Q3-F1
#
_cell.length_a   1.000
_cell.length_b   1.000
_cell.length_c   1.000
_cell.angle_alpha   90.00
_cell.angle_beta   90.00
_cell.angle_gamma   90.00
#
_symmetry.space_group_name_H-M   'P 1'
#
loop_
_entity.id
_entity.type
_entity.pdbx_description
1 polymer ?
#
loop_
_entity_poly.entity_id
_entity_poly.type
_entity_poly.pdbx_seq_one_letter_code
_entity_poly.pdbx_strand_id
1 'polypeptide(L)'
;MTRIRIGQRWKREPAASPLDSIALELDGVDLLSGAVEESLAEVVPSLVRSVAALAGGRQKLAQVSLPEAHLELVLRRMGPEVELLVANLSRPARLMRPPVRVELEELVEAVREAGERFLADVTRAGPKSLATTVGQALKEPLKGLNRPARPPDEAPARPATRRVEPTEVPGFGFELRDAGVPMGRGAARGTAGLLAPLLASGEVWLSLPGKAEAWRVPGPPFLTALELSRQAVELARAVELGESRFELAPAGAKPSLLVDLKSGQAKAGRTGTPFPLAGNVLAAALFHLGESLAAAFAEADRALVANPYRMELAERCREGLSHLRGPVQPPEARGAAREKKARATGQGTSRPLKVPGRLRRLRFAKLWEKRGLPDAEESRLLLGRHGPVYCAPQLASAFSRKDGALLWKRAAALGVAASADGHAVAADIARVYGFTGRGGGARWLHDHDGIPLGPLLLRKDGLLLTLSEDRTVVAFAEATGREVWRLAPPRTQRSWLATQGHRALVGTDSGYLYGLDLEDGQVRYRMRAPMPFHGPPVAWGRRFLAMLGRGSHWAVLLADAHTGESVWTHEPDLSHLSAPLPVGSRVFIAGEREREGMLLCLDAKGRRLWERPLNLGPGPYALAPLPRAVVVTSASGAATRVAASGTVDWRVGAAGEPLISALPAHTARDVTLVPGERVRAVDPRGGQVLAEVQAGVGLVALQADVRLNLYFLDDAGTLSAYRLGSHFTVVE
;
A
#
# COMPACT_ATOMS: atom_id res chain seq x y z
N MET A 1 -29.95 -32.10 -0.46
CA MET A 1 -28.75 -32.92 -0.70
C MET A 1 -27.54 -32.02 -0.92
N THR A 2 -26.69 -31.95 0.10
CA THR A 2 -25.41 -31.25 0.12
C THR A 2 -24.35 -32.10 -0.58
N ARG A 3 -23.63 -31.53 -1.54
CA ARG A 3 -22.53 -32.19 -2.26
C ARG A 3 -21.38 -31.22 -2.48
N ILE A 4 -20.15 -31.71 -2.38
CA ILE A 4 -18.96 -30.95 -2.78
C ILE A 4 -18.41 -31.60 -4.05
N ARG A 5 -18.28 -30.80 -5.12
CA ARG A 5 -17.66 -31.22 -6.36
C ARG A 5 -16.32 -30.54 -6.52
N ILE A 6 -15.34 -31.33 -6.98
CA ILE A 6 -13.98 -30.87 -7.22
C ILE A 6 -13.67 -31.21 -8.68
N GLY A 7 -13.37 -30.18 -9.48
CA GLY A 7 -12.86 -30.33 -10.84
C GLY A 7 -11.52 -31.06 -10.84
N GLN A 8 -11.19 -31.74 -11.94
CA GLN A 8 -10.01 -32.61 -12.01
C GLN A 8 -9.18 -32.42 -13.30
N ARG A 9 -9.12 -31.20 -13.84
CA ARG A 9 -8.24 -30.79 -14.94
C ARG A 9 -6.79 -31.26 -14.72
N TRP A 10 -6.25 -31.16 -13.51
CA TRP A 10 -4.88 -31.57 -13.20
C TRP A 10 -4.61 -33.07 -13.41
N LYS A 11 -5.63 -33.94 -13.37
CA LYS A 11 -5.45 -35.38 -13.67
C LYS A 11 -5.06 -35.66 -15.12
N ARG A 12 -5.25 -34.69 -16.02
CA ARG A 12 -4.85 -34.78 -17.43
C ARG A 12 -3.43 -34.27 -17.66
N GLU A 13 -2.88 -33.48 -16.73
CA GLU A 13 -1.55 -32.86 -16.81
C GLU A 13 -0.79 -33.09 -15.48
N PRO A 14 -0.18 -34.28 -15.28
CA PRO A 14 0.34 -34.73 -13.97
C PRO A 14 1.48 -33.89 -13.38
N ALA A 15 2.07 -32.99 -14.17
CA ALA A 15 3.21 -32.15 -13.77
C ALA A 15 2.80 -30.79 -13.17
N ALA A 16 1.51 -30.41 -13.22
CA ALA A 16 1.02 -29.14 -12.71
C ALA A 16 0.49 -29.26 -11.27
N SER A 17 0.57 -28.18 -10.50
CA SER A 17 -0.16 -28.05 -9.23
C SER A 17 -1.69 -28.14 -9.48
N PRO A 18 -2.48 -28.77 -8.61
CA PRO A 18 -3.92 -28.93 -8.79
C PRO A 18 -4.65 -27.59 -8.57
N LEU A 19 -4.68 -26.76 -9.61
CA LEU A 19 -5.58 -25.62 -9.72
C LEU A 19 -6.86 -26.09 -10.42
N ASP A 20 -7.99 -26.00 -9.72
CA ASP A 20 -9.24 -26.50 -10.28
C ASP A 20 -10.48 -25.83 -9.71
N SER A 21 -11.61 -26.12 -10.34
CA SER A 21 -12.90 -25.69 -9.82
C SER A 21 -13.27 -26.42 -8.53
N ILE A 22 -13.82 -25.70 -7.56
CA ILE A 22 -14.53 -26.28 -6.41
C ILE A 22 -15.95 -25.75 -6.39
N ALA A 23 -16.92 -26.63 -6.18
CA ALA A 23 -18.33 -26.27 -6.08
C ALA A 23 -18.92 -26.87 -4.80
N LEU A 24 -19.79 -26.09 -4.14
CA LEU A 24 -20.58 -26.53 -3.00
C LEU A 24 -22.05 -26.49 -3.42
N GLU A 25 -22.58 -27.65 -3.80
CA GLU A 25 -23.93 -27.78 -4.33
C GLU A 25 -24.92 -28.10 -3.21
N LEU A 26 -25.95 -27.28 -3.09
CA LEU A 26 -27.14 -27.54 -2.27
C LEU A 26 -28.34 -27.67 -3.20
N ASP A 27 -28.92 -28.87 -3.23
CA ASP A 27 -30.09 -29.17 -4.09
C ASP A 27 -29.88 -28.77 -5.56
N GLY A 28 -28.66 -29.00 -6.06
CA GLY A 28 -28.26 -28.70 -7.44
C GLY A 28 -27.82 -27.26 -7.68
N VAL A 29 -27.84 -26.39 -6.67
CA VAL A 29 -27.37 -25.01 -6.77
C VAL A 29 -25.97 -24.89 -6.18
N ASP A 30 -24.99 -24.50 -7.01
CA ASP A 30 -23.63 -24.22 -6.55
C ASP A 30 -23.56 -22.88 -5.80
N LEU A 31 -23.13 -22.91 -4.53
CA LEU A 31 -22.92 -21.76 -3.67
C LEU A 31 -21.61 -21.01 -3.97
N LEU A 32 -20.61 -21.69 -4.53
CA LEU A 32 -19.25 -21.18 -4.78
C LEU A 32 -19.04 -20.82 -6.25
N SER A 33 -20.11 -20.41 -6.93
CA SER A 33 -20.08 -20.04 -8.34
C SER A 33 -18.95 -19.03 -8.63
N GLY A 34 -18.01 -19.42 -9.48
CA GLY A 34 -16.83 -18.61 -9.84
C GLY A 34 -15.52 -19.06 -9.19
N ALA A 35 -15.55 -20.01 -8.24
CA ALA A 35 -14.38 -20.67 -7.65
C ALA A 35 -13.69 -21.60 -8.65
N VAL A 36 -12.97 -20.99 -9.59
CA VAL A 36 -12.23 -21.64 -10.67
C VAL A 36 -10.74 -21.40 -10.44
N GLU A 37 -9.90 -22.38 -10.77
CA GLU A 37 -8.45 -22.32 -10.59
C GLU A 37 -8.00 -22.20 -9.12
N GLU A 38 -8.84 -22.61 -8.18
CA GLU A 38 -8.48 -22.61 -6.76
C GLU A 38 -7.44 -23.70 -6.44
N SER A 39 -6.52 -23.41 -5.51
CA SER A 39 -5.58 -24.41 -4.99
C SER A 39 -6.33 -25.46 -4.16
N LEU A 40 -6.67 -26.59 -4.77
CA LEU A 40 -7.38 -27.67 -4.08
C LEU A 40 -6.59 -28.23 -2.90
N ALA A 41 -5.26 -28.17 -2.98
CA ALA A 41 -4.35 -28.60 -1.92
C ALA A 41 -4.44 -27.71 -0.66
N GLU A 42 -4.92 -26.48 -0.79
CA GLU A 42 -5.17 -25.58 0.34
C GLU A 42 -6.65 -25.58 0.76
N VAL A 43 -7.55 -25.42 -0.21
CA VAL A 43 -8.98 -25.22 0.01
C VAL A 43 -9.62 -26.47 0.61
N VAL A 44 -9.34 -27.67 0.08
CA VAL A 44 -9.95 -28.90 0.58
C VAL A 44 -9.51 -29.19 2.02
N PRO A 45 -8.20 -29.17 2.38
CA PRO A 45 -7.80 -29.33 3.77
C PRO A 45 -8.32 -28.23 4.70
N SER A 46 -8.44 -26.99 4.22
CA SER A 46 -9.03 -25.89 4.99
C SER A 46 -10.51 -26.13 5.32
N LEU A 47 -11.29 -26.58 4.33
CA LEU A 47 -12.69 -26.92 4.49
C LEU A 47 -12.90 -28.09 5.45
N VAL A 48 -12.15 -29.18 5.27
CA VAL A 48 -12.21 -30.35 6.16
C VAL A 48 -11.85 -29.97 7.59
N ARG A 49 -10.79 -29.17 7.80
CA ARG A 49 -10.42 -28.67 9.14
C ARG A 49 -11.51 -27.83 9.77
N SER A 50 -12.09 -26.92 8.99
CA SER A 50 -13.13 -25.99 9.45
C SER A 50 -14.37 -26.74 9.92
N VAL A 51 -14.86 -27.69 9.11
CA VAL A 51 -16.05 -28.49 9.43
C VAL A 51 -15.78 -29.44 10.59
N ALA A 52 -14.57 -30.03 10.67
CA ALA A 52 -14.18 -30.86 11.80
C ALA A 52 -14.13 -30.07 13.12
N ALA A 53 -13.70 -28.80 13.08
CA ALA A 53 -13.68 -27.94 14.26
C ALA A 53 -15.10 -27.59 14.74
N LEU A 54 -16.04 -27.35 13.80
CA LEU A 54 -17.46 -27.12 14.11
C LEU A 54 -18.13 -28.38 14.67
N ALA A 55 -17.93 -29.53 14.03
CA ALA A 55 -18.50 -30.82 14.44
C ALA A 55 -18.01 -31.26 15.82
N GLY A 56 -16.71 -31.06 16.10
CA GLY A 56 -16.11 -31.34 17.40
C GLY A 56 -16.48 -30.35 18.52
N GLY A 57 -17.24 -29.29 18.20
CA GLY A 57 -17.66 -28.26 19.17
C GLY A 57 -16.52 -27.34 19.64
N ARG A 58 -15.36 -27.37 19.00
CA ARG A 58 -14.21 -26.51 19.35
C ARG A 58 -14.42 -25.06 18.92
N GLN A 59 -15.19 -24.87 17.84
CA GLN A 59 -15.51 -23.57 17.27
C GLN A 59 -17.00 -23.54 16.92
N LYS A 60 -17.59 -22.34 16.97
CA LYS A 60 -18.95 -22.08 16.48
C LYS A 60 -18.96 -21.31 15.16
N LEU A 61 -17.79 -20.82 14.76
CA LEU A 61 -17.58 -20.01 13.57
C LEU A 61 -16.30 -20.50 12.90
N ALA A 62 -16.38 -20.77 11.60
CA ALA A 62 -15.24 -21.10 10.78
C ALA A 62 -15.30 -20.34 9.44
N GLN A 63 -14.15 -20.23 8.77
CA GLN A 63 -14.01 -19.54 7.50
C GLN A 63 -13.05 -20.31 6.60
N VAL A 64 -13.39 -20.40 5.32
CA VAL A 64 -12.56 -20.97 4.26
C VAL A 64 -12.41 -19.92 3.18
N SER A 65 -11.17 -19.51 2.92
CA SER A 65 -10.83 -18.54 1.87
C SER A 65 -10.67 -19.23 0.52
N LEU A 66 -11.21 -18.60 -0.52
CA LEU A 66 -11.06 -18.95 -1.93
C LEU A 66 -10.40 -17.74 -2.64
N PRO A 67 -9.07 -17.66 -2.61
CA PRO A 67 -8.33 -16.47 -3.02
C PRO A 67 -8.42 -16.14 -4.51
N GLU A 68 -8.64 -17.10 -5.40
CA GLU A 68 -8.72 -16.79 -6.84
C GLU A 68 -10.07 -16.18 -7.20
N ALA A 69 -11.15 -16.70 -6.64
CA ALA A 69 -12.50 -16.19 -6.88
C ALA A 69 -12.89 -14.99 -6.01
N HIS A 70 -12.01 -14.56 -5.11
CA HIS A 70 -12.30 -13.52 -4.13
C HIS A 70 -13.47 -13.82 -3.19
N LEU A 71 -13.66 -15.10 -2.84
CA LEU A 71 -14.74 -15.55 -1.97
C LEU A 71 -14.23 -15.95 -0.58
N GLU A 72 -15.07 -15.71 0.42
CA GLU A 72 -14.92 -16.23 1.77
C GLU A 72 -16.18 -17.05 2.09
N LEU A 73 -16.01 -18.36 2.30
CA LEU A 73 -17.06 -19.24 2.80
C LEU A 73 -17.03 -19.21 4.32
N VAL A 74 -18.06 -18.63 4.92
CA VAL A 74 -18.25 -18.54 6.36
C VAL A 74 -19.28 -19.56 6.80
N LEU A 75 -18.93 -20.30 7.85
CA LEU A 75 -19.75 -21.36 8.44
C LEU A 75 -20.07 -21.00 9.90
N ARG A 76 -21.35 -20.78 10.20
CA ARG A 76 -21.84 -20.42 11.54
C ARG A 76 -22.73 -21.52 12.09
N ARG A 77 -22.29 -22.21 13.14
CA ARG A 77 -23.05 -23.29 13.77
C ARG A 77 -24.20 -22.73 14.61
N MET A 78 -25.44 -23.13 14.29
CA MET A 78 -26.68 -22.73 14.92
C MET A 78 -27.44 -23.96 15.41
N GLY A 79 -26.97 -24.54 16.52
CA GLY A 79 -27.56 -25.79 17.05
C GLY A 79 -27.19 -27.01 16.19
N PRO A 80 -28.17 -27.75 15.64
CA PRO A 80 -27.93 -28.84 14.68
C PRO A 80 -27.65 -28.34 13.26
N GLU A 81 -28.04 -27.10 12.94
CA GLU A 81 -27.81 -26.51 11.62
C GLU A 81 -26.48 -25.75 11.57
N VAL A 82 -25.98 -25.56 10.35
CA VAL A 82 -24.90 -24.63 10.00
C VAL A 82 -25.45 -23.64 8.98
N GLU A 83 -25.33 -22.35 9.29
CA GLU A 83 -25.59 -21.29 8.35
C GLU A 83 -24.33 -21.01 7.52
N LEU A 84 -24.48 -21.01 6.20
CA LEU A 84 -23.46 -20.81 5.21
C LEU A 84 -23.63 -19.42 4.57
N LEU A 85 -22.56 -18.63 4.64
CA LEU A 85 -22.49 -17.32 3.98
C LEU A 85 -21.31 -17.34 2.99
N VAL A 86 -21.54 -16.86 1.77
CA VAL A 86 -20.49 -16.70 0.76
C VAL A 86 -20.31 -15.21 0.51
N ALA A 87 -19.26 -14.64 1.09
CA ALA A 87 -18.91 -13.23 0.93
C ALA A 87 -17.94 -13.06 -0.23
N ASN A 88 -18.29 -12.21 -1.18
CA ASN A 88 -17.40 -11.75 -2.24
C ASN A 88 -16.73 -10.46 -1.79
N LEU A 89 -15.39 -10.46 -1.76
CA LEU A 89 -14.56 -9.31 -1.39
C LEU A 89 -14.04 -8.52 -2.59
N SER A 90 -14.19 -9.05 -3.82
CA SER A 90 -13.97 -8.30 -5.06
C SER A 90 -15.02 -7.19 -5.23
N ARG A 91 -14.98 -6.48 -6.35
CA ARG A 91 -15.94 -5.42 -6.65
C ARG A 91 -17.12 -5.97 -7.49
N PRO A 92 -18.37 -5.82 -7.02
CA PRO A 92 -18.75 -5.17 -5.77
C PRO A 92 -18.68 -6.11 -4.55
N ALA A 93 -18.29 -5.57 -3.39
CA ALA A 93 -18.26 -6.37 -2.16
C ALA A 93 -19.68 -6.67 -1.67
N ARG A 94 -20.03 -7.95 -1.52
CA ARG A 94 -21.40 -8.39 -1.19
C ARG A 94 -21.47 -9.84 -0.74
N LEU A 95 -22.61 -10.24 -0.18
CA LEU A 95 -22.96 -11.66 -0.16
C LEU A 95 -23.38 -12.10 -1.56
N MET A 96 -22.90 -13.25 -2.01
CA MET A 96 -23.27 -13.82 -3.30
C MET A 96 -24.76 -14.18 -3.35
N ARG A 97 -25.35 -14.46 -2.18
CA ARG A 97 -26.77 -14.80 -1.98
C ARG A 97 -27.15 -14.66 -0.51
N PRO A 98 -28.45 -14.67 -0.17
CA PRO A 98 -28.89 -14.78 1.22
C PRO A 98 -28.29 -16.01 1.93
N PRO A 99 -28.03 -15.95 3.25
CA PRO A 99 -27.50 -17.09 4.01
C PRO A 99 -28.36 -18.34 3.83
N VAL A 100 -27.72 -19.50 3.69
CA VAL A 100 -28.39 -20.80 3.52
C VAL A 100 -28.09 -21.66 4.73
N ARG A 101 -29.10 -22.37 5.25
CA ARG A 101 -28.91 -23.31 6.37
C ARG A 101 -28.88 -24.74 5.88
N VAL A 102 -28.00 -25.53 6.46
CA VAL A 102 -27.84 -26.96 6.18
C VAL A 102 -27.70 -27.72 7.50
N GLU A 103 -28.10 -28.98 7.52
CA GLU A 103 -27.87 -29.84 8.67
C GLU A 103 -26.36 -30.11 8.83
N LEU A 104 -25.85 -30.02 10.06
CA LEU A 104 -24.41 -30.21 10.34
C LEU A 104 -23.96 -31.61 9.93
N GLU A 105 -24.79 -32.63 10.17
CA GLU A 105 -24.47 -34.02 9.81
C GLU A 105 -24.36 -34.20 8.29
N GLU A 106 -25.26 -33.57 7.52
CA GLU A 106 -25.23 -33.62 6.05
C GLU A 106 -23.98 -32.92 5.51
N LEU A 107 -23.60 -31.78 6.09
CA LEU A 107 -22.39 -31.07 5.72
C LEU A 107 -21.12 -31.86 6.08
N VAL A 108 -21.09 -32.46 7.28
CA VAL A 108 -19.97 -33.32 7.73
C VAL A 108 -19.75 -34.45 6.75
N GLU A 109 -20.83 -35.13 6.33
CA GLU A 109 -20.73 -36.26 5.41
C GLU A 109 -20.23 -35.82 4.04
N ALA A 110 -20.79 -34.76 3.46
CA ALA A 110 -20.36 -34.25 2.16
C ALA A 110 -18.89 -33.81 2.16
N VAL A 111 -18.42 -33.19 3.24
CA VAL A 111 -17.02 -32.72 3.39
C VAL A 111 -16.06 -33.88 3.62
N ARG A 112 -16.48 -34.89 4.38
CA ARG A 112 -15.72 -36.12 4.61
C ARG A 112 -15.50 -36.87 3.30
N GLU A 113 -16.57 -37.13 2.55
CA GLU A 113 -16.50 -37.80 1.24
C GLU A 113 -15.59 -37.07 0.26
N ALA A 114 -15.73 -35.74 0.18
CA ALA A 114 -14.89 -34.92 -0.71
C ALA A 114 -13.41 -34.95 -0.30
N GLY A 115 -13.11 -34.86 0.99
CA GLY A 115 -11.75 -34.93 1.51
C GLY A 115 -11.09 -36.30 1.31
N GLU A 116 -11.81 -37.39 1.55
CA GLU A 116 -11.34 -38.76 1.31
C GLU A 116 -11.08 -39.02 -0.18
N ARG A 117 -12.02 -38.59 -1.05
CA ARG A 117 -11.88 -38.72 -2.50
C ARG A 117 -10.70 -37.92 -3.03
N PHE A 118 -10.52 -36.68 -2.57
CA PHE A 118 -9.39 -35.85 -2.95
C PHE A 118 -8.07 -36.46 -2.50
N LEU A 119 -7.97 -36.95 -1.26
CA LEU A 119 -6.78 -37.62 -0.76
C LEU A 119 -6.43 -38.87 -1.59
N ALA A 120 -7.42 -39.70 -1.92
CA ALA A 120 -7.23 -40.86 -2.78
C ALA A 120 -6.74 -40.46 -4.18
N ASP A 121 -7.31 -39.39 -4.75
CA ASP A 121 -6.93 -38.89 -6.06
C ASP A 121 -5.50 -38.36 -6.10
N VAL A 122 -5.11 -37.52 -5.14
CA VAL A 122 -3.74 -36.97 -5.06
C VAL A 122 -2.71 -38.07 -4.78
N THR A 123 -3.06 -39.07 -3.96
CA THR A 123 -2.17 -40.22 -3.67
C THR A 123 -1.94 -41.07 -4.92
N ARG A 124 -2.97 -41.21 -5.77
CA ARG A 124 -2.91 -42.01 -6.99
C ARG A 124 -2.20 -41.30 -8.15
N ALA A 125 -2.49 -40.01 -8.35
CA ALA A 125 -2.15 -39.29 -9.58
C ALA A 125 -1.28 -38.04 -9.37
N GLY A 126 -1.09 -37.59 -8.12
CA GLY A 126 -0.32 -36.38 -7.82
C GLY A 126 1.18 -36.64 -7.58
N PRO A 127 2.02 -35.59 -7.61
CA PRO A 127 3.42 -35.69 -7.20
C PRO A 127 3.58 -36.20 -5.76
N LYS A 128 4.62 -37.00 -5.48
CA LYS A 128 4.86 -37.59 -4.14
C LYS A 128 4.96 -36.56 -3.02
N SER A 129 5.59 -35.41 -3.28
CA SER A 129 5.70 -34.30 -2.33
C SER A 129 4.34 -33.70 -1.97
N LEU A 130 3.48 -33.50 -2.97
CA LEU A 130 2.12 -33.02 -2.80
C LEU A 130 1.27 -34.02 -2.02
N ALA A 131 1.31 -35.30 -2.38
CA ALA A 131 0.58 -36.36 -1.69
C ALA A 131 0.96 -36.45 -0.21
N THR A 132 2.24 -36.30 0.10
CA THR A 132 2.74 -36.29 1.48
C THR A 132 2.17 -35.09 2.25
N THR A 133 2.21 -33.90 1.65
CA THR A 133 1.74 -32.65 2.26
C THR A 133 0.22 -32.67 2.51
N VAL A 134 -0.56 -33.04 1.48
CA VAL A 134 -2.02 -33.16 1.57
C VAL A 134 -2.42 -34.25 2.57
N GLY A 135 -1.72 -35.40 2.55
CA GLY A 135 -1.94 -36.49 3.51
C GLY A 135 -1.73 -36.06 4.96
N GLN A 136 -0.65 -35.32 5.25
CA GLN A 136 -0.41 -34.77 6.58
C GLN A 136 -1.49 -33.76 6.99
N ALA A 137 -1.93 -32.89 6.06
CA ALA A 137 -2.92 -31.86 6.32
C ALA A 137 -4.34 -32.39 6.57
N LEU A 138 -4.71 -33.53 5.97
CA LEU A 138 -6.05 -34.13 6.04
C LEU A 138 -6.21 -35.22 7.10
N LYS A 139 -5.12 -35.86 7.55
CA LYS A 139 -5.17 -37.05 8.42
C LYS A 139 -5.99 -36.86 9.71
N GLU A 140 -5.62 -35.90 10.55
CA GLU A 140 -6.33 -35.67 11.82
C GLU A 140 -7.74 -35.07 11.63
N PRO A 141 -7.96 -34.11 10.71
CA PRO A 141 -9.29 -33.58 10.44
C PRO A 141 -10.30 -34.63 9.97
N LEU A 142 -9.93 -35.49 9.01
CA LEU A 142 -10.81 -36.57 8.53
C LEU A 142 -11.14 -37.58 9.64
N LYS A 143 -10.15 -37.94 10.46
CA LYS A 143 -10.38 -38.77 11.65
C LYS A 143 -11.36 -38.11 12.64
N GLY A 144 -11.36 -36.79 12.73
CA GLY A 144 -12.31 -36.01 13.51
C GLY A 144 -13.74 -36.10 12.97
N LEU A 145 -13.92 -36.04 11.64
CA LEU A 145 -15.23 -36.15 10.99
C LEU A 145 -15.86 -37.56 11.08
N ASN A 146 -15.06 -38.60 11.31
CA ASN A 146 -15.57 -39.97 11.55
C ASN A 146 -16.27 -40.14 12.91
N ARG A 147 -16.22 -39.13 13.78
CA ARG A 147 -16.89 -39.15 15.07
C ARG A 147 -18.23 -38.44 14.96
N PRO A 148 -19.28 -38.90 15.68
CA PRO A 148 -20.56 -38.21 15.68
C PRO A 148 -20.38 -36.75 16.15
N ALA A 149 -21.12 -35.84 15.52
CA ALA A 149 -21.07 -34.43 15.87
C ALA A 149 -21.45 -34.26 17.35
N ARG A 150 -20.67 -33.46 18.08
CA ARG A 150 -20.97 -33.22 19.50
C ARG A 150 -22.31 -32.48 19.58
N PRO A 151 -23.26 -32.88 20.45
CA PRO A 151 -24.53 -32.19 20.60
C PRO A 151 -24.32 -30.72 21.00
N PRO A 152 -25.24 -29.82 20.62
CA PRO A 152 -25.13 -28.40 20.95
C PRO A 152 -25.19 -28.19 22.47
N ASP A 153 -24.14 -27.60 23.05
CA ASP A 153 -23.98 -27.46 24.50
C ASP A 153 -24.76 -26.27 25.11
N GLU A 154 -25.58 -25.52 24.36
CA GLU A 154 -26.11 -24.22 24.86
C GLU A 154 -27.51 -23.82 24.41
N ALA A 155 -28.16 -23.05 25.29
CA ALA A 155 -29.42 -22.33 25.08
C ALA A 155 -29.29 -21.22 24.02
N PRO A 156 -30.37 -20.89 23.29
CA PRO A 156 -30.34 -19.88 22.23
C PRO A 156 -29.88 -18.52 22.76
N ALA A 157 -28.86 -17.94 22.10
CA ALA A 157 -28.43 -16.57 22.37
C ALA A 157 -29.60 -15.61 22.08
N ARG A 158 -29.84 -14.66 22.99
CA ARG A 158 -30.86 -13.63 22.74
C ARG A 158 -30.42 -12.78 21.55
N PRO A 159 -31.31 -12.52 20.56
CA PRO A 159 -30.97 -11.64 19.46
C PRO A 159 -30.61 -10.25 20.01
N ALA A 160 -29.40 -9.80 19.70
CA ALA A 160 -28.92 -8.47 20.03
C ALA A 160 -28.93 -7.62 18.76
N THR A 161 -29.55 -6.45 18.85
CA THR A 161 -29.55 -5.44 17.80
C THR A 161 -28.79 -4.21 18.30
N ARG A 162 -27.86 -3.72 17.49
CA ARG A 162 -27.15 -2.46 17.75
C ARG A 162 -27.41 -1.50 16.59
N ARG A 163 -28.11 -0.41 16.88
CA ARG A 163 -28.38 0.67 15.94
C ARG A 163 -27.46 1.85 16.25
N VAL A 164 -26.80 2.39 15.23
CA VAL A 164 -25.89 3.54 15.35
C VAL A 164 -26.36 4.61 14.36
N GLU A 165 -26.76 5.75 14.91
CA GLU A 165 -27.15 6.93 14.14
C GLU A 165 -25.92 7.68 13.61
N PRO A 166 -26.04 8.42 12.49
CA PRO A 166 -24.92 9.20 11.95
C PRO A 166 -24.50 10.32 12.90
N THR A 167 -23.20 10.61 12.96
CA THR A 167 -22.64 11.70 13.76
C THR A 167 -22.97 13.09 13.21
N GLU A 168 -23.16 13.21 11.90
CA GLU A 168 -23.50 14.43 11.19
C GLU A 168 -24.60 14.18 10.16
N VAL A 169 -25.34 15.21 9.79
CA VAL A 169 -26.41 15.12 8.79
C VAL A 169 -26.15 16.18 7.70
N PRO A 170 -26.01 15.80 6.41
CA PRO A 170 -26.23 14.46 5.86
C PRO A 170 -25.13 13.44 6.24
N GLY A 171 -25.53 12.21 6.53
CA GLY A 171 -24.61 11.16 7.00
C GLY A 171 -25.26 9.78 7.01
N PHE A 172 -24.45 8.73 7.21
CA PHE A 172 -24.94 7.35 7.21
C PHE A 172 -25.01 6.74 8.60
N GLY A 173 -26.14 6.09 8.89
CA GLY A 173 -26.31 5.22 10.04
C GLY A 173 -26.32 3.74 9.61
N PHE A 174 -26.21 2.85 10.60
CA PHE A 174 -26.29 1.41 10.36
C PHE A 174 -26.87 0.64 11.54
N GLU A 175 -27.38 -0.54 11.24
CA GLU A 175 -27.91 -1.48 12.22
C GLU A 175 -27.21 -2.83 12.07
N LEU A 176 -26.74 -3.38 13.18
CA LEU A 176 -26.19 -4.72 13.28
C LEU A 176 -27.22 -5.60 13.99
N ARG A 177 -27.70 -6.63 13.28
CA ARG A 177 -28.62 -7.66 13.76
C ARG A 177 -27.87 -8.99 13.85
N ASP A 178 -28.13 -9.71 14.94
CA ASP A 178 -27.71 -11.10 15.08
C ASP A 178 -26.18 -11.29 14.99
N ALA A 179 -25.44 -10.51 15.78
CA ALA A 179 -24.02 -10.75 16.05
C ALA A 179 -23.82 -12.01 16.92
N GLY A 180 -24.48 -13.13 16.57
CA GLY A 180 -24.69 -14.36 17.33
C GLY A 180 -23.45 -15.20 17.70
N VAL A 181 -22.26 -14.61 17.71
CA VAL A 181 -21.16 -15.08 18.56
C VAL A 181 -21.15 -14.13 19.75
N PRO A 182 -21.27 -14.60 21.01
CA PRO A 182 -21.42 -13.71 22.15
C PRO A 182 -20.39 -12.58 22.08
N MET A 183 -20.88 -11.35 21.97
CA MET A 183 -20.08 -10.11 21.98
C MET A 183 -19.54 -9.83 23.40
N GLY A 184 -19.05 -10.89 24.06
CA GLY A 184 -18.65 -10.94 25.45
C GLY A 184 -17.66 -12.09 25.68
N ARG A 185 -16.50 -11.74 26.25
CA ARG A 185 -15.41 -12.59 26.79
C ARG A 185 -15.37 -14.05 26.30
N GLY A 186 -15.22 -14.29 25.00
CA GLY A 186 -15.17 -15.67 24.53
C GLY A 186 -15.01 -15.90 23.04
N ALA A 187 -14.50 -14.95 22.24
CA ALA A 187 -14.04 -15.29 20.89
C ALA A 187 -13.02 -16.44 21.03
N ALA A 188 -13.36 -17.62 20.51
CA ALA A 188 -12.50 -18.78 20.57
C ALA A 188 -11.11 -18.38 20.01
N ARG A 189 -10.05 -18.65 20.78
CA ARG A 189 -8.64 -18.41 20.38
C ARG A 189 -8.48 -18.82 18.90
N GLY A 190 -8.19 -17.86 18.03
CA GLY A 190 -7.97 -18.09 16.60
C GLY A 190 -9.01 -17.52 15.63
N THR A 191 -10.17 -17.03 16.08
CA THR A 191 -11.23 -16.48 15.19
C THR A 191 -11.18 -14.96 15.01
N ALA A 192 -10.44 -14.25 15.87
CA ALA A 192 -10.39 -12.78 15.90
C ALA A 192 -9.84 -12.13 14.61
N GLY A 193 -9.03 -12.87 13.82
CA GLY A 193 -8.46 -12.40 12.55
C GLY A 193 -9.33 -12.66 11.32
N LEU A 194 -10.45 -13.38 11.47
CA LEU A 194 -11.32 -13.79 10.36
C LEU A 194 -12.25 -12.65 9.94
N LEU A 195 -12.81 -12.72 8.72
CA LEU A 195 -13.87 -11.82 8.25
C LEU A 195 -15.20 -12.13 8.95
N ALA A 196 -15.45 -13.41 9.22
CA ALA A 196 -16.71 -13.93 9.71
C ALA A 196 -17.34 -13.15 10.89
N PRO A 197 -16.60 -12.69 11.93
CA PRO A 197 -17.18 -11.90 13.03
C PRO A 197 -17.73 -10.53 12.61
N LEU A 198 -17.34 -10.02 11.44
CA LEU A 198 -17.78 -8.71 10.92
C LEU A 198 -19.02 -8.82 10.01
N LEU A 199 -19.45 -10.04 9.67
CA LEU A 199 -20.58 -10.27 8.77
C LEU A 199 -21.92 -10.38 9.50
N ALA A 200 -22.13 -9.55 10.53
CA ALA A 200 -23.44 -9.42 11.15
C ALA A 200 -24.47 -8.98 10.10
N SER A 201 -25.66 -9.58 10.12
CA SER A 201 -26.77 -9.13 9.29
C SER A 201 -27.19 -7.70 9.68
N GLY A 202 -27.91 -6.99 8.81
CA GLY A 202 -28.24 -5.61 9.11
C GLY A 202 -28.61 -4.78 7.90
N GLU A 203 -28.39 -3.48 8.04
CA GLU A 203 -28.57 -2.51 6.98
C GLU A 203 -27.78 -1.23 7.23
N VAL A 204 -27.61 -0.46 6.16
CA VAL A 204 -27.04 0.90 6.16
C VAL A 204 -28.07 1.86 5.59
N TRP A 205 -28.20 3.06 6.15
CA TRP A 205 -29.09 4.10 5.63
C TRP A 205 -28.43 5.47 5.56
N LEU A 206 -28.90 6.32 4.65
CA LEU A 206 -28.55 7.74 4.54
C LEU A 206 -29.61 8.57 5.27
N SER A 207 -29.17 9.42 6.19
CA SER A 207 -29.96 10.47 6.84
C SER A 207 -29.71 11.82 6.18
N LEU A 208 -30.78 12.59 5.97
CA LEU A 208 -30.75 13.98 5.50
C LEU A 208 -31.51 14.87 6.48
N PRO A 209 -31.30 16.21 6.46
CA PRO A 209 -32.08 17.12 7.30
C PRO A 209 -33.59 16.94 7.06
N GLY A 210 -34.34 16.60 8.11
CA GLY A 210 -35.78 16.35 8.04
C GLY A 210 -36.20 15.00 7.40
N LYS A 211 -35.26 14.15 6.99
CA LYS A 211 -35.53 12.82 6.41
C LYS A 211 -34.52 11.79 6.92
N ALA A 212 -34.85 11.11 8.02
CA ALA A 212 -33.95 10.18 8.72
C ALA A 212 -33.52 8.97 7.88
N GLU A 213 -34.39 8.45 7.00
CA GLU A 213 -34.08 7.28 6.17
C GLU A 213 -34.33 7.62 4.69
N ALA A 214 -33.49 8.50 4.13
CA ALA A 214 -33.63 8.98 2.75
C ALA A 214 -33.31 7.92 1.71
N TRP A 215 -32.43 6.97 2.05
CA TRP A 215 -32.00 5.84 1.22
C TRP A 215 -31.48 4.71 2.11
N ARG A 216 -31.69 3.44 1.73
CA ARG A 216 -31.36 2.26 2.54
C ARG A 216 -30.75 1.14 1.69
N VAL A 217 -29.84 0.39 2.29
CA VAL A 217 -29.21 -0.79 1.70
C VAL A 217 -29.25 -1.93 2.71
N PRO A 218 -30.06 -2.99 2.48
CA PRO A 218 -30.05 -4.17 3.33
C PRO A 218 -28.80 -5.03 3.05
N GLY A 219 -28.35 -5.75 4.07
CA GLY A 219 -27.21 -6.67 3.98
C GLY A 219 -26.16 -6.42 5.07
N PRO A 220 -25.08 -7.21 5.10
CA PRO A 220 -24.05 -7.06 6.13
C PRO A 220 -23.41 -5.66 6.08
N PRO A 221 -23.55 -4.82 7.12
CA PRO A 221 -23.06 -3.45 7.08
C PRO A 221 -21.57 -3.35 6.78
N PHE A 222 -20.77 -4.34 7.18
CA PHE A 222 -19.34 -4.38 6.86
C PHE A 222 -19.06 -4.45 5.37
N LEU A 223 -19.72 -5.34 4.63
CA LEU A 223 -19.53 -5.46 3.17
C LEU A 223 -20.08 -4.23 2.44
N THR A 224 -21.21 -3.70 2.91
CA THR A 224 -21.79 -2.47 2.37
C THR A 224 -20.86 -1.28 2.60
N ALA A 225 -20.33 -1.09 3.80
CA ALA A 225 -19.38 -0.02 4.11
C ALA A 225 -18.06 -0.19 3.35
N LEU A 226 -17.58 -1.42 3.18
CA LEU A 226 -16.41 -1.73 2.36
C LEU A 226 -16.62 -1.25 0.92
N GLU A 227 -17.73 -1.63 0.28
CA GLU A 227 -18.07 -1.19 -1.07
C GLU A 227 -18.33 0.32 -1.17
N LEU A 228 -19.00 0.90 -0.17
CA LEU A 228 -19.26 2.33 -0.13
C LEU A 228 -17.99 3.17 0.06
N SER A 229 -17.03 2.71 0.86
CA SER A 229 -15.73 3.38 1.03
C SER A 229 -14.92 3.41 -0.28
N ARG A 230 -15.02 2.32 -1.05
CA ARG A 230 -14.46 2.14 -2.38
C ARG A 230 -15.10 3.08 -3.41
N GLN A 231 -16.43 3.18 -3.42
CA GLN A 231 -17.13 4.16 -4.27
C GLN A 231 -16.94 5.61 -3.81
N ALA A 232 -16.65 5.85 -2.52
CA ALA A 232 -16.33 7.19 -2.01
C ALA A 232 -15.02 7.73 -2.60
N VAL A 233 -14.03 6.86 -2.78
CA VAL A 233 -12.78 7.16 -3.48
C VAL A 233 -13.05 7.56 -4.94
N GLU A 234 -13.88 6.79 -5.63
CA GLU A 234 -14.28 7.09 -7.01
C GLU A 234 -15.08 8.39 -7.11
N LEU A 235 -15.98 8.64 -6.17
CA LEU A 235 -16.78 9.86 -6.10
C LEU A 235 -15.88 11.08 -5.86
N ALA A 236 -14.95 11.00 -4.90
CA ALA A 236 -13.96 12.05 -4.66
C ALA A 236 -13.17 12.35 -5.95
N ARG A 237 -12.76 11.30 -6.65
CA ARG A 237 -12.07 11.40 -7.94
C ARG A 237 -12.95 12.00 -9.04
N ALA A 238 -14.22 11.63 -9.15
CA ALA A 238 -15.16 12.17 -10.13
C ALA A 238 -15.41 13.67 -9.89
N VAL A 239 -15.50 14.08 -8.62
CA VAL A 239 -15.58 15.49 -8.22
C VAL A 239 -14.30 16.23 -8.64
N GLU A 240 -13.12 15.67 -8.36
CA GLU A 240 -11.85 16.27 -8.80
C GLU A 240 -11.76 16.39 -10.33
N LEU A 241 -12.19 15.35 -11.06
CA LEU A 241 -12.21 15.32 -12.53
C LEU A 241 -13.24 16.28 -13.14
N GLY A 242 -14.15 16.86 -12.35
CA GLY A 242 -15.23 17.72 -12.85
C GLY A 242 -16.27 16.94 -13.66
N GLU A 243 -16.44 15.65 -13.35
CA GLU A 243 -17.47 14.83 -13.98
C GLU A 243 -18.87 15.40 -13.71
N SER A 244 -19.81 15.14 -14.61
CA SER A 244 -21.15 15.72 -14.50
C SER A 244 -22.07 14.98 -13.52
N ARG A 245 -21.89 13.65 -13.41
CA ARG A 245 -22.77 12.76 -12.68
C ARG A 245 -21.99 11.59 -12.10
N PHE A 246 -22.47 11.08 -10.98
CA PHE A 246 -21.96 9.87 -10.35
C PHE A 246 -23.14 8.99 -9.90
N GLU A 247 -23.01 7.67 -10.04
CA GLU A 247 -24.01 6.72 -9.56
C GLU A 247 -23.40 5.88 -8.44
N LEU A 248 -23.96 6.02 -7.24
CA LEU A 248 -23.60 5.21 -6.09
C LEU A 248 -24.55 3.99 -6.03
N ALA A 249 -23.99 2.80 -6.23
CA ALA A 249 -24.75 1.54 -6.32
C ALA A 249 -23.97 0.40 -5.63
N PRO A 250 -23.96 0.34 -4.28
CA PRO A 250 -23.22 -0.70 -3.58
C PRO A 250 -23.83 -2.06 -3.88
N ALA A 251 -23.02 -3.01 -4.37
CA ALA A 251 -23.47 -4.38 -4.67
C ALA A 251 -24.62 -4.50 -5.69
N GLY A 252 -24.92 -3.44 -6.46
CA GLY A 252 -26.10 -3.39 -7.33
C GLY A 252 -27.41 -3.18 -6.58
N ALA A 253 -27.36 -2.69 -5.33
CA ALA A 253 -28.54 -2.34 -4.55
C ALA A 253 -29.42 -1.34 -5.30
N LYS A 254 -30.74 -1.59 -5.26
CA LYS A 254 -31.76 -0.73 -5.88
C LYS A 254 -32.67 -0.12 -4.81
N PRO A 255 -33.06 1.17 -4.96
CA PRO A 255 -32.61 2.09 -6.01
C PRO A 255 -31.14 2.52 -5.81
N SER A 256 -30.42 2.80 -6.89
CA SER A 256 -29.09 3.46 -6.80
C SER A 256 -29.26 4.92 -6.37
N LEU A 257 -28.21 5.54 -5.84
CA LEU A 257 -28.20 6.96 -5.51
C LEU A 257 -27.47 7.72 -6.63
N LEU A 258 -28.24 8.44 -7.45
CA LEU A 258 -27.72 9.25 -8.56
C LEU A 258 -27.38 10.64 -8.05
N VAL A 259 -26.16 11.10 -8.29
CA VAL A 259 -25.64 12.40 -7.85
C VAL A 259 -25.28 13.23 -9.08
N ASP A 260 -25.86 14.41 -9.20
CA ASP A 260 -25.46 15.43 -10.16
C ASP A 260 -24.40 16.31 -9.51
N LEU A 261 -23.14 16.11 -9.93
CA LEU A 261 -21.97 16.72 -9.30
C LEU A 261 -21.87 18.22 -9.58
N LYS A 262 -22.55 18.72 -10.63
CA LYS A 262 -22.56 20.15 -10.99
C LYS A 262 -23.57 20.93 -10.15
N SER A 263 -24.77 20.39 -9.99
CA SER A 263 -25.85 21.04 -9.23
C SER A 263 -25.81 20.72 -7.73
N GLY A 264 -25.05 19.70 -7.30
CA GLY A 264 -25.01 19.26 -5.91
C GLY A 264 -26.34 18.66 -5.44
N GLN A 265 -27.07 18.01 -6.35
CA GLN A 265 -28.34 17.34 -6.08
C GLN A 265 -28.18 15.83 -6.22
N ALA A 266 -28.88 15.06 -5.39
CA ALA A 266 -28.94 13.62 -5.50
C ALA A 266 -30.40 13.11 -5.49
N LYS A 267 -30.63 11.91 -6.02
CA LYS A 267 -31.93 11.25 -6.00
C LYS A 267 -31.80 9.73 -5.91
N ALA A 268 -32.72 9.11 -5.19
CA ALA A 268 -32.83 7.65 -5.11
C ALA A 268 -33.50 7.10 -6.37
N GLY A 269 -32.72 6.52 -7.28
CA GLY A 269 -33.18 5.96 -8.54
C GLY A 269 -33.54 7.04 -9.56
N ARG A 270 -34.03 6.61 -10.73
CA ARG A 270 -34.31 7.53 -11.84
C ARG A 270 -35.51 8.45 -11.56
N THR A 271 -36.49 7.96 -10.80
CA THR A 271 -37.78 8.61 -10.49
C THR A 271 -37.85 9.20 -9.09
N GLY A 272 -36.79 9.09 -8.27
CA GLY A 272 -36.78 9.64 -6.92
C GLY A 272 -36.81 11.18 -6.91
N THR A 273 -37.41 11.75 -5.86
CA THR A 273 -37.40 13.19 -5.60
C THR A 273 -35.96 13.67 -5.35
N PRO A 274 -35.47 14.69 -6.08
CA PRO A 274 -34.16 15.28 -5.84
C PRO A 274 -34.04 15.91 -4.45
N PHE A 275 -32.86 15.83 -3.85
CA PHE A 275 -32.51 16.49 -2.60
C PHE A 275 -31.07 17.03 -2.63
N PRO A 276 -30.75 18.11 -1.90
CA PRO A 276 -29.40 18.66 -1.86
C PRO A 276 -28.40 17.67 -1.22
N LEU A 277 -27.34 17.34 -1.95
CA LEU A 277 -26.24 16.51 -1.47
C LEU A 277 -25.03 16.69 -2.39
N ALA A 278 -24.06 17.50 -1.96
CA ALA A 278 -22.84 17.75 -2.73
C ALA A 278 -21.92 16.51 -2.73
N GLY A 279 -21.19 16.28 -3.83
CA GLY A 279 -20.36 15.08 -4.01
C GLY A 279 -19.24 14.94 -2.97
N ASN A 280 -18.59 16.04 -2.57
CA ASN A 280 -17.57 16.04 -1.51
C ASN A 280 -18.17 15.74 -0.13
N VAL A 281 -19.37 16.25 0.17
CA VAL A 281 -20.09 15.97 1.42
C VAL A 281 -20.50 14.50 1.48
N LEU A 282 -21.00 13.95 0.38
CA LEU A 282 -21.32 12.53 0.27
C LEU A 282 -20.05 11.66 0.42
N ALA A 283 -18.94 12.01 -0.23
CA ALA A 283 -17.69 11.27 -0.08
C ALA A 283 -17.21 11.24 1.38
N ALA A 284 -17.25 12.38 2.08
CA ALA A 284 -16.92 12.44 3.51
C ALA A 284 -17.86 11.57 4.36
N ALA A 285 -19.18 11.66 4.13
CA ALA A 285 -20.17 10.86 4.84
C ALA A 285 -19.96 9.34 4.66
N LEU A 286 -19.56 8.89 3.47
CA LEU A 286 -19.25 7.50 3.18
C LEU A 286 -18.00 7.01 3.93
N PHE A 287 -16.96 7.84 4.06
CA PHE A 287 -15.79 7.48 4.86
C PHE A 287 -16.11 7.47 6.37
N HIS A 288 -16.90 8.42 6.86
CA HIS A 288 -17.34 8.43 8.26
C HIS A 288 -18.19 7.22 8.64
N LEU A 289 -18.97 6.66 7.70
CA LEU A 289 -19.66 5.37 7.89
C LEU A 289 -18.66 4.26 8.24
N GLY A 290 -17.60 4.13 7.46
CA GLY A 290 -16.58 3.10 7.67
C GLY A 290 -15.83 3.28 9.00
N GLU A 291 -15.49 4.51 9.38
CA GLU A 291 -14.90 4.79 10.71
C GLU A 291 -15.85 4.41 11.85
N SER A 292 -17.11 4.83 11.77
CA SER A 292 -18.13 4.58 12.79
C SER A 292 -18.42 3.09 12.95
N LEU A 293 -18.50 2.37 11.84
CA LEU A 293 -18.69 0.92 11.83
C LEU A 293 -17.48 0.19 12.41
N ALA A 294 -16.26 0.58 12.02
CA ALA A 294 -15.04 0.01 12.57
C ALA A 294 -14.89 0.27 14.08
N ALA A 295 -15.34 1.43 14.57
CA ALA A 295 -15.40 1.74 16.00
C ALA A 295 -16.43 0.85 16.72
N ALA A 296 -17.64 0.70 16.15
CA ALA A 296 -18.68 -0.14 16.73
C ALA A 296 -18.25 -1.60 16.91
N PHE A 297 -17.55 -2.20 15.94
CA PHE A 297 -17.02 -3.56 16.09
C PHE A 297 -15.94 -3.65 17.19
N ALA A 298 -15.06 -2.66 17.30
CA ALA A 298 -14.00 -2.64 18.32
C ALA A 298 -14.52 -2.45 19.75
N GLU A 299 -15.59 -1.67 19.90
CA GLU A 299 -16.28 -1.49 21.20
C GLU A 299 -17.06 -2.75 21.60
N ALA A 300 -17.60 -3.46 20.60
CA ALA A 300 -18.38 -4.66 20.85
C ALA A 300 -17.53 -5.86 21.28
N ASP A 301 -16.35 -6.03 20.69
CA ASP A 301 -15.40 -7.05 21.12
C ASP A 301 -13.96 -6.54 20.98
N ARG A 302 -13.24 -6.51 22.11
CA ARG A 302 -11.83 -6.10 22.16
C ARG A 302 -10.93 -6.99 21.30
N ALA A 303 -11.31 -8.25 21.06
CA ALA A 303 -10.59 -9.14 20.14
C ALA A 303 -10.61 -8.62 18.69
N LEU A 304 -11.66 -7.88 18.30
CA LEU A 304 -11.80 -7.31 16.96
C LEU A 304 -10.99 -6.02 16.76
N VAL A 305 -10.41 -5.44 17.82
CA VAL A 305 -9.54 -4.25 17.71
C VAL A 305 -8.39 -4.50 16.72
N ALA A 306 -7.79 -5.71 16.78
CA ALA A 306 -6.69 -6.12 15.91
C ALA A 306 -7.14 -6.88 14.65
N ASN A 307 -8.45 -6.96 14.38
CA ASN A 307 -8.97 -7.66 13.21
C ASN A 307 -8.48 -6.98 11.91
N PRO A 308 -7.84 -7.72 10.98
CA PRO A 308 -7.23 -7.15 9.77
C PRO A 308 -8.23 -6.41 8.89
N TYR A 309 -9.41 -6.98 8.64
CA TYR A 309 -10.44 -6.38 7.77
C TYR A 309 -11.00 -5.08 8.34
N ARG A 310 -11.23 -5.04 9.66
CA ARG A 310 -11.68 -3.84 10.38
C ARG A 310 -10.62 -2.72 10.33
N MET A 311 -9.36 -3.09 10.56
CA MET A 311 -8.25 -2.14 10.52
C MET A 311 -8.08 -1.53 9.13
N GLU A 312 -8.15 -2.36 8.08
CA GLU A 312 -8.07 -1.90 6.69
C GLU A 312 -9.20 -0.93 6.34
N LEU A 313 -10.46 -1.25 6.71
CA LEU A 313 -11.59 -0.34 6.49
C LEU A 313 -11.38 1.01 7.20
N ALA A 314 -10.95 0.98 8.46
CA ALA A 314 -10.71 2.18 9.25
C ALA A 314 -9.52 3.02 8.74
N GLU A 315 -8.48 2.39 8.22
CA GLU A 315 -7.35 3.07 7.60
C GLU A 315 -7.73 3.71 6.28
N ARG A 316 -8.39 2.96 5.37
CA ARG A 316 -8.90 3.49 4.10
C ARG A 316 -9.78 4.72 4.32
N CYS A 317 -10.69 4.67 5.30
CA CYS A 317 -11.58 5.79 5.58
C CYS A 317 -10.83 7.00 6.15
N ARG A 318 -9.84 6.80 7.04
CA ARG A 318 -8.99 7.89 7.56
C ARG A 318 -8.15 8.53 6.47
N GLU A 319 -7.56 7.74 5.58
CA GLU A 319 -6.78 8.22 4.43
C GLU A 319 -7.67 9.00 3.46
N GLY A 320 -8.84 8.46 3.12
CA GLY A 320 -9.84 9.13 2.28
C GLY A 320 -10.28 10.48 2.85
N LEU A 321 -10.62 10.56 4.14
CA LEU A 321 -10.93 11.81 4.83
C LEU A 321 -9.75 12.79 4.83
N SER A 322 -8.52 12.28 4.95
CA SER A 322 -7.33 13.13 4.87
C SER A 322 -7.12 13.71 3.47
N HIS A 323 -7.47 12.99 2.41
CA HIS A 323 -7.38 13.50 1.03
C HIS A 323 -8.47 14.55 0.73
N LEU A 324 -9.66 14.41 1.31
CA LEU A 324 -10.74 15.39 1.17
C LEU A 324 -10.43 16.71 1.88
N ARG A 325 -9.56 16.69 2.90
CA ARG A 325 -9.04 17.93 3.51
C ARG A 325 -8.16 18.62 2.48
N GLY A 326 -8.64 19.74 1.94
CA GLY A 326 -7.83 20.60 1.08
C GLY A 326 -6.49 20.97 1.75
N PRO A 327 -5.50 21.46 0.98
CA PRO A 327 -4.21 21.84 1.54
C PRO A 327 -4.43 22.76 2.72
N VAL A 328 -4.02 22.31 3.91
CA VAL A 328 -4.04 23.13 5.12
C VAL A 328 -3.13 24.31 4.82
N GLN A 329 -3.71 25.45 4.49
CA GLN A 329 -2.97 26.68 4.52
C GLN A 329 -2.49 26.83 5.97
N PRO A 330 -1.17 27.00 6.21
CA PRO A 330 -0.71 27.33 7.54
C PRO A 330 -1.51 28.55 8.00
N PRO A 331 -2.07 28.53 9.23
CA PRO A 331 -2.95 29.59 9.67
C PRO A 331 -2.24 30.92 9.48
N GLU A 332 -2.81 31.79 8.65
CA GLU A 332 -2.37 33.18 8.59
C GLU A 332 -2.40 33.71 10.02
N ALA A 333 -1.26 34.24 10.44
CA ALA A 333 -1.02 34.68 11.81
C ALA A 333 -2.03 35.78 12.20
N ARG A 334 -3.16 35.36 12.78
CA ARG A 334 -4.04 36.20 13.58
C ARG A 334 -4.38 35.42 14.84
N GLY A 335 -3.62 35.70 15.89
CA GLY A 335 -3.88 35.19 17.23
C GLY A 335 -2.57 34.89 17.95
N ALA A 336 -2.13 35.82 18.78
CA ALA A 336 -1.07 35.59 19.75
C ALA A 336 -1.49 34.43 20.69
N ALA A 337 -1.05 33.21 20.38
CA ALA A 337 -1.23 32.07 21.25
C ALA A 337 -0.18 32.13 22.37
N ARG A 338 -0.63 32.46 23.58
CA ARG A 338 0.12 32.31 24.83
C ARG A 338 0.60 30.87 24.96
N GLU A 339 1.91 30.66 24.92
CA GLU A 339 2.54 29.39 25.28
C GLU A 339 2.24 29.04 26.74
N LYS A 340 1.60 27.88 26.96
CA LYS A 340 1.58 27.23 28.28
C LYS A 340 2.98 26.69 28.56
N LYS A 341 3.65 27.26 29.56
CA LYS A 341 4.93 26.79 30.11
C LYS A 341 4.83 25.32 30.53
N ALA A 342 5.52 24.45 29.79
CA ALA A 342 5.92 23.14 30.29
C ALA A 342 7.05 23.33 31.32
N ARG A 343 6.89 22.70 32.49
CA ARG A 343 7.86 22.73 33.59
C ARG A 343 9.07 21.87 33.19
N ALA A 344 10.19 22.53 32.90
CA ALA A 344 11.48 21.87 32.66
C ALA A 344 12.21 21.66 33.99
N THR A 345 12.50 20.41 34.33
CA THR A 345 13.58 20.04 35.25
C THR A 345 14.91 20.20 34.53
N GLY A 346 15.85 20.97 35.11
CA GLY A 346 17.16 21.34 34.56
C GLY A 346 18.07 20.14 34.25
N GLN A 347 19.15 20.26 33.48
CA GLN A 347 20.18 21.32 33.48
C GLN A 347 20.73 21.62 32.08
N GLY A 348 21.16 22.86 31.86
CA GLY A 348 21.83 23.33 30.64
C GLY A 348 21.50 24.79 30.36
N THR A 349 22.10 25.70 31.14
CA THR A 349 21.86 27.14 31.05
C THR A 349 22.50 27.74 29.79
N SER A 350 21.67 28.09 28.79
CA SER A 350 21.94 29.25 27.95
C SER A 350 20.64 30.02 27.78
N ARG A 351 20.65 31.32 28.10
CA ARG A 351 19.53 32.22 27.77
C ARG A 351 19.40 32.26 26.25
N PRO A 352 18.18 32.17 25.67
CA PRO A 352 18.01 32.38 24.24
C PRO A 352 18.50 33.79 23.87
N LEU A 353 19.37 33.86 22.87
CA LEU A 353 19.91 35.11 22.35
C LEU A 353 18.79 35.93 21.68
N LYS A 354 18.85 37.26 21.79
CA LYS A 354 17.83 38.18 21.26
C LYS A 354 17.85 38.32 19.73
N VAL A 355 18.92 37.88 19.08
CA VAL A 355 19.11 37.88 17.62
C VAL A 355 19.44 36.44 17.19
N PRO A 356 18.77 35.86 16.18
CA PRO A 356 19.12 34.54 15.67
C PRO A 356 20.51 34.58 15.02
N GLY A 357 21.49 33.92 15.64
CA GLY A 357 22.85 33.83 15.10
C GLY A 357 22.93 32.96 13.83
N ARG A 358 23.86 33.29 12.93
CA ARG A 358 24.13 32.51 11.71
C ARG A 358 24.98 31.29 12.05
N LEU A 359 24.59 30.13 11.53
CA LEU A 359 25.32 28.87 11.70
C LEU A 359 26.62 28.92 10.91
N ARG A 360 27.77 28.74 11.57
CA ARG A 360 29.10 28.84 10.94
C ARG A 360 29.80 27.50 10.77
N ARG A 361 29.63 26.60 11.74
CA ARG A 361 30.30 25.31 11.75
C ARG A 361 29.44 24.24 12.40
N LEU A 362 29.44 23.06 11.81
CA LEU A 362 28.86 21.85 12.37
C LEU A 362 29.98 20.85 12.70
N ARG A 363 29.74 20.00 13.69
CA ARG A 363 30.60 18.84 13.95
C ARG A 363 29.75 17.60 14.06
N PHE A 364 30.06 16.62 13.23
CA PHE A 364 29.45 15.31 13.29
C PHE A 364 30.36 14.36 14.05
N ALA A 365 29.76 13.48 14.85
CA ALA A 365 30.44 12.41 15.55
C ALA A 365 29.84 11.08 15.09
N LYS A 366 30.71 10.12 14.75
CA LYS A 366 30.27 8.77 14.41
C LYS A 366 29.53 8.17 15.60
N LEU A 367 28.34 7.64 15.33
CA LEU A 367 27.50 6.98 16.32
C LEU A 367 27.79 5.48 16.33
N TRP A 368 27.69 4.85 15.17
CA TRP A 368 27.81 3.42 14.99
C TRP A 368 28.06 3.11 13.51
N GLU A 369 28.49 1.88 13.22
CA GLU A 369 28.62 1.34 11.86
C GLU A 369 28.14 -0.11 11.81
N LYS A 370 27.71 -0.55 10.63
CA LYS A 370 27.37 -1.93 10.30
C LYS A 370 28.03 -2.28 8.98
N ARG A 371 28.81 -3.36 8.96
CA ARG A 371 29.53 -3.85 7.78
C ARG A 371 28.93 -5.16 7.28
N GLY A 372 29.26 -5.53 6.05
CA GLY A 372 28.86 -6.81 5.46
C GLY A 372 27.39 -6.84 5.07
N LEU A 373 26.83 -5.70 4.66
CA LEU A 373 25.52 -5.65 4.02
C LEU A 373 25.69 -6.02 2.53
N PRO A 374 25.08 -7.11 2.04
CA PRO A 374 25.27 -7.60 0.68
C PRO A 374 24.53 -6.76 -0.35
N ASP A 375 25.03 -6.68 -1.58
CA ASP A 375 24.37 -6.05 -2.74
C ASP A 375 24.06 -4.55 -2.53
N ALA A 376 25.00 -3.81 -1.95
CA ALA A 376 24.81 -2.41 -1.59
C ALA A 376 24.44 -1.52 -2.80
N GLU A 377 24.98 -1.80 -3.99
CA GLU A 377 24.71 -1.07 -5.24
C GLU A 377 23.26 -1.25 -5.74
N GLU A 378 22.66 -2.42 -5.51
CA GLU A 378 21.28 -2.74 -5.87
C GLU A 378 20.29 -2.44 -4.73
N SER A 379 20.81 -1.94 -3.60
CA SER A 379 20.04 -1.72 -2.40
C SER A 379 19.33 -0.37 -2.36
N ARG A 380 18.43 -0.24 -1.39
CA ARG A 380 17.73 0.98 -1.05
C ARG A 380 17.95 1.27 0.42
N LEU A 381 18.39 2.49 0.72
CA LEU A 381 18.46 3.01 2.07
C LEU A 381 17.27 3.93 2.32
N LEU A 382 16.33 3.47 3.14
CA LEU A 382 15.13 4.20 3.53
C LEU A 382 15.27 4.69 4.98
N LEU A 383 14.54 5.73 5.35
CA LEU A 383 14.56 6.26 6.71
C LEU A 383 13.20 6.11 7.38
N GLY A 384 13.14 5.21 8.36
CA GLY A 384 11.95 4.99 9.17
C GLY A 384 11.90 5.84 10.44
N ARG A 385 10.75 5.77 11.13
CA ARG A 385 10.54 6.42 12.44
C ARG A 385 11.64 6.09 13.45
N HIS A 386 12.19 4.89 13.38
CA HIS A 386 13.09 4.35 14.39
C HIS A 386 14.58 4.33 14.00
N GLY A 387 14.89 4.64 12.75
CA GLY A 387 16.24 4.54 12.19
C GLY A 387 16.20 4.09 10.72
N PRO A 388 17.37 3.82 10.13
CA PRO A 388 17.46 3.42 8.73
C PRO A 388 16.94 2.00 8.51
N VAL A 389 16.35 1.79 7.34
CA VAL A 389 15.93 0.50 6.80
C VAL A 389 16.74 0.26 5.53
N TYR A 390 17.57 -0.76 5.56
CA TYR A 390 18.33 -1.29 4.43
C TYR A 390 17.48 -2.32 3.71
N CYS A 391 17.40 -2.27 2.38
CA CYS A 391 16.69 -3.26 1.57
C CYS A 391 17.47 -3.55 0.29
N ALA A 392 18.00 -4.75 0.17
CA ALA A 392 18.68 -5.30 -0.99
C ALA A 392 17.90 -6.51 -1.51
N PRO A 393 18.21 -7.03 -2.72
CA PRO A 393 17.42 -8.07 -3.38
C PRO A 393 17.00 -9.21 -2.46
N GLN A 394 17.91 -9.78 -1.66
CA GLN A 394 17.61 -10.94 -0.78
C GLN A 394 17.57 -10.60 0.72
N LEU A 395 17.73 -9.33 1.10
CA LEU A 395 17.88 -8.93 2.49
C LEU A 395 17.28 -7.56 2.78
N ALA A 396 16.37 -7.50 3.77
CA ALA A 396 16.00 -6.26 4.42
C ALA A 396 16.36 -6.26 5.91
N SER A 397 16.85 -5.14 6.43
CA SER A 397 17.21 -4.98 7.85
C SER A 397 16.96 -3.56 8.33
N ALA A 398 16.38 -3.41 9.52
CA ALA A 398 16.26 -2.11 10.17
C ALA A 398 17.19 -1.99 11.37
N PHE A 399 17.76 -0.81 11.54
CA PHE A 399 18.70 -0.53 12.63
C PHE A 399 18.19 0.59 13.52
N SER A 400 18.46 0.47 14.82
CA SER A 400 18.15 1.49 15.81
C SER A 400 18.96 2.75 15.53
N ARG A 401 18.27 3.89 15.46
CA ARG A 401 18.90 5.21 15.35
C ARG A 401 19.97 5.46 16.40
N LYS A 402 19.76 4.99 17.64
CA LYS A 402 20.56 5.36 18.82
C LYS A 402 21.95 4.70 18.82
N ASP A 403 21.99 3.41 18.53
CA ASP A 403 23.12 2.52 18.80
C ASP A 403 23.37 1.51 17.66
N GLY A 404 22.58 1.55 16.60
CA GLY A 404 22.70 0.62 15.48
C GLY A 404 22.27 -0.80 15.84
N ALA A 405 21.61 -1.03 16.98
CA ALA A 405 21.07 -2.34 17.31
C ALA A 405 20.12 -2.82 16.19
N LEU A 406 20.24 -4.08 15.79
CA LEU A 406 19.35 -4.69 14.81
C LEU A 406 17.93 -4.73 15.38
N LEU A 407 16.98 -4.07 14.72
CA LEU A 407 15.57 -4.05 15.13
C LEU A 407 14.82 -5.25 14.54
N TRP A 408 15.08 -5.54 13.28
CA TRP A 408 14.55 -6.71 12.58
C TRP A 408 15.40 -7.00 11.33
N LYS A 409 15.38 -8.26 10.90
CA LYS A 409 16.04 -8.77 9.70
C LYS A 409 15.09 -9.71 8.96
N ARG A 410 15.02 -9.60 7.64
CA ARG A 410 14.29 -10.47 6.73
C ARG A 410 15.22 -10.88 5.61
N ALA A 411 15.37 -12.17 5.40
CA ALA A 411 16.17 -12.72 4.32
C ALA A 411 15.36 -13.83 3.66
N ALA A 412 15.32 -13.84 2.34
CA ALA A 412 14.60 -14.85 1.59
C ALA A 412 15.23 -15.05 0.21
N ALA A 413 15.30 -16.30 -0.24
CA ALA A 413 16.06 -16.70 -1.42
C ALA A 413 15.50 -16.12 -2.72
N LEU A 414 14.19 -15.89 -2.79
CA LEU A 414 13.51 -15.25 -3.92
C LEU A 414 13.16 -13.80 -3.64
N GLY A 415 13.84 -13.19 -2.68
CA GLY A 415 13.91 -11.75 -2.56
C GLY A 415 13.03 -11.13 -1.47
N VAL A 416 13.33 -9.87 -1.17
CA VAL A 416 12.72 -9.09 -0.10
C VAL A 416 12.47 -7.66 -0.55
N ALA A 417 11.23 -7.22 -0.43
CA ALA A 417 10.81 -5.83 -0.61
C ALA A 417 10.49 -5.23 0.75
N ALA A 418 10.95 -4.00 1.04
CA ALA A 418 10.64 -3.34 2.32
C ALA A 418 10.35 -1.84 2.15
N SER A 419 9.56 -1.32 3.09
CA SER A 419 9.18 0.08 3.18
C SER A 419 9.81 0.78 4.39
N ALA A 420 9.85 2.11 4.38
CA ALA A 420 10.47 2.91 5.43
C ALA A 420 9.82 2.76 6.81
N ASP A 421 8.51 2.53 6.84
CA ASP A 421 7.70 2.30 8.05
C ASP A 421 7.84 0.88 8.61
N GLY A 422 8.56 -0.01 7.92
CA GLY A 422 8.92 -1.34 8.39
C GLY A 422 7.94 -2.44 7.94
N HIS A 423 7.13 -2.21 6.92
CA HIS A 423 6.49 -3.30 6.21
C HIS A 423 7.50 -4.00 5.32
N ALA A 424 7.36 -5.32 5.20
CA ALA A 424 8.20 -6.10 4.29
C ALA A 424 7.41 -7.25 3.69
N VAL A 425 7.69 -7.56 2.44
CA VAL A 425 7.27 -8.78 1.75
C VAL A 425 8.52 -9.56 1.42
N ALA A 426 8.55 -10.85 1.74
CA ALA A 426 9.68 -11.72 1.46
C ALA A 426 9.19 -13.00 0.79
N ALA A 427 9.94 -13.53 -0.17
CA ALA A 427 9.55 -14.72 -0.91
C ALA A 427 10.64 -15.80 -0.88
N ASP A 428 10.22 -17.05 -0.67
CA ASP A 428 11.00 -18.25 -0.98
C ASP A 428 10.32 -19.04 -2.11
N ILE A 429 10.87 -20.21 -2.47
CA ILE A 429 10.39 -21.00 -3.61
C ILE A 429 8.92 -21.44 -3.51
N ALA A 430 8.38 -21.56 -2.30
CA ALA A 430 7.03 -22.05 -2.07
C ALA A 430 6.12 -21.01 -1.43
N ARG A 431 6.66 -19.98 -0.78
CA ARG A 431 5.88 -19.07 0.07
C ARG A 431 6.28 -17.62 -0.04
N VAL A 432 5.28 -16.77 0.13
CA VAL A 432 5.41 -15.32 0.32
C VAL A 432 4.95 -14.98 1.73
N TYR A 433 5.70 -14.10 2.38
CA TYR A 433 5.50 -13.72 3.78
C TYR A 433 5.35 -12.21 3.87
N GLY A 434 4.38 -11.77 4.66
CA GLY A 434 4.18 -10.36 4.95
C GLY A 434 4.48 -10.03 6.38
N PHE A 435 5.20 -8.93 6.59
CA PHE A 435 5.60 -8.46 7.89
C PHE A 435 5.10 -7.04 8.13
N THR A 436 4.70 -6.76 9.36
CA THR A 436 4.29 -5.44 9.80
C THR A 436 5.22 -4.98 10.93
N GLY A 437 5.87 -3.83 10.73
CA GLY A 437 6.73 -3.20 11.72
C GLY A 437 7.88 -4.09 12.21
N ARG A 438 8.03 -4.20 13.54
CA ARG A 438 9.18 -4.86 14.20
C ARG A 438 8.92 -6.29 14.68
N GLY A 439 7.70 -6.80 14.55
CA GLY A 439 7.35 -8.14 15.04
C GLY A 439 8.20 -9.23 14.37
N GLY A 440 8.59 -10.28 15.09
CA GLY A 440 9.44 -11.33 14.53
C GLY A 440 8.71 -12.27 13.56
N GLY A 441 7.41 -12.47 13.75
CA GLY A 441 6.59 -13.35 12.92
C GLY A 441 5.99 -12.65 11.71
N ALA A 442 5.77 -13.41 10.63
CA ALA A 442 4.95 -12.98 9.52
C ALA A 442 3.51 -12.77 10.02
N ARG A 443 2.87 -11.68 9.60
CA ARG A 443 1.45 -11.42 9.87
C ARG A 443 0.58 -12.39 9.09
N TRP A 444 1.03 -12.70 7.88
CA TRP A 444 0.41 -13.63 6.96
C TRP A 444 1.49 -14.33 6.14
N LEU A 445 1.16 -15.51 5.63
CA LEU A 445 1.95 -16.23 4.65
C LEU A 445 0.99 -16.89 3.67
N HIS A 446 1.40 -16.98 2.42
CA HIS A 446 0.65 -17.63 1.33
C HIS A 446 1.61 -18.44 0.47
N ASP A 447 1.07 -19.37 -0.30
CA ASP A 447 1.83 -20.02 -1.36
C ASP A 447 2.31 -18.98 -2.38
N HIS A 448 3.47 -19.23 -2.98
CA HIS A 448 4.13 -18.34 -3.93
C HIS A 448 4.51 -19.10 -5.18
N ASP A 449 4.45 -18.40 -6.31
CA ASP A 449 4.71 -18.95 -7.65
C ASP A 449 6.20 -19.22 -7.93
N GLY A 450 7.08 -18.96 -6.95
CA GLY A 450 8.51 -19.15 -7.08
C GLY A 450 9.20 -18.07 -7.91
N ILE A 451 8.55 -16.93 -8.15
CA ILE A 451 9.13 -15.83 -8.94
C ILE A 451 9.84 -14.81 -8.02
N PRO A 452 11.08 -14.39 -8.32
CA PRO A 452 11.79 -13.42 -7.47
C PRO A 452 11.07 -12.07 -7.33
N LEU A 453 11.14 -11.49 -6.12
CA LEU A 453 10.70 -10.13 -5.79
C LEU A 453 11.90 -9.17 -5.76
N GLY A 454 11.72 -7.95 -6.25
CA GLY A 454 12.69 -6.87 -6.15
C GLY A 454 12.60 -6.10 -4.82
N PRO A 455 13.56 -5.20 -4.51
CA PRO A 455 13.63 -4.47 -3.24
C PRO A 455 12.62 -3.32 -3.10
N LEU A 456 11.78 -3.06 -4.12
CA LEU A 456 10.79 -1.99 -4.11
C LEU A 456 9.50 -2.42 -3.42
N LEU A 457 9.17 -1.83 -2.27
CA LEU A 457 7.83 -1.92 -1.68
C LEU A 457 7.17 -0.55 -1.64
N LEU A 458 6.09 -0.37 -2.39
CA LEU A 458 5.19 0.77 -2.27
C LEU A 458 4.00 0.37 -1.40
N ARG A 459 3.65 1.21 -0.43
CA ARG A 459 2.47 1.04 0.42
C ARG A 459 1.47 2.13 0.12
N LYS A 460 0.23 1.78 -0.21
CA LYS A 460 -0.84 2.76 -0.45
C LYS A 460 -2.23 2.14 -0.33
N ASP A 461 -3.17 2.83 0.33
CA ASP A 461 -4.59 2.47 0.43
C ASP A 461 -4.84 1.01 0.91
N GLY A 462 -4.01 0.52 1.84
CA GLY A 462 -4.05 -0.86 2.35
C GLY A 462 -3.45 -1.92 1.43
N LEU A 463 -2.70 -1.51 0.40
CA LEU A 463 -2.00 -2.39 -0.53
C LEU A 463 -0.49 -2.27 -0.39
N LEU A 464 0.18 -3.41 -0.58
CA LEU A 464 1.62 -3.55 -0.71
C LEU A 464 1.94 -3.92 -2.17
N LEU A 465 2.57 -3.03 -2.91
CA LEU A 465 2.93 -3.22 -4.30
C LEU A 465 4.43 -3.43 -4.44
N THR A 466 4.83 -4.44 -5.20
CA THR A 466 6.22 -4.75 -5.50
C THR A 466 6.40 -5.10 -6.98
N LEU A 467 7.66 -5.13 -7.41
CA LEU A 467 8.06 -5.69 -8.69
C LEU A 467 8.58 -7.11 -8.49
N SER A 468 8.25 -7.97 -9.45
CA SER A 468 8.72 -9.34 -9.55
C SER A 468 9.45 -9.50 -10.89
N GLU A 469 10.66 -10.08 -10.85
CA GLU A 469 11.61 -10.11 -11.99
C GLU A 469 11.85 -8.74 -12.65
N ASP A 470 11.75 -7.65 -11.90
CA ASP A 470 11.78 -6.27 -12.42
C ASP A 470 10.75 -5.97 -13.54
N ARG A 471 9.77 -6.85 -13.77
CA ARG A 471 8.84 -6.81 -14.91
C ARG A 471 7.39 -6.81 -14.47
N THR A 472 7.03 -7.77 -13.61
CA THR A 472 5.65 -8.00 -13.19
C THR A 472 5.37 -7.16 -11.97
N VAL A 473 4.25 -6.44 -11.95
CA VAL A 473 3.78 -5.75 -10.75
C VAL A 473 2.80 -6.66 -10.02
N VAL A 474 3.02 -6.85 -8.72
CA VAL A 474 2.14 -7.63 -7.85
C VAL A 474 1.68 -6.75 -6.71
N ALA A 475 0.38 -6.79 -6.40
CA ALA A 475 -0.21 -6.09 -5.27
C ALA A 475 -0.83 -7.07 -4.29
N PHE A 476 -0.42 -6.96 -3.02
CA PHE A 476 -0.98 -7.73 -1.92
C PHE A 476 -1.83 -6.84 -1.03
N ALA A 477 -2.94 -7.38 -0.53
CA ALA A 477 -3.68 -6.78 0.57
C ALA A 477 -2.77 -6.78 1.78
N GLU A 478 -2.48 -5.61 2.34
CA GLU A 478 -1.52 -5.47 3.45
C GLU A 478 -1.96 -6.29 4.67
N ALA A 479 -3.26 -6.31 4.92
CA ALA A 479 -3.82 -6.89 6.13
C ALA A 479 -3.84 -8.42 6.12
N THR A 480 -4.09 -9.03 4.96
CA THR A 480 -4.29 -10.48 4.80
C THR A 480 -3.19 -11.16 4.00
N GLY A 481 -2.42 -10.43 3.19
CA GLY A 481 -1.39 -10.96 2.30
C GLY A 481 -1.88 -11.52 0.99
N ARG A 482 -3.19 -11.50 0.82
CA ARG A 482 -3.83 -12.00 -0.36
C ARG A 482 -3.38 -11.17 -1.57
N GLU A 483 -2.98 -11.83 -2.66
CA GLU A 483 -2.78 -11.15 -3.93
C GLU A 483 -4.13 -10.55 -4.40
N VAL A 484 -4.15 -9.24 -4.61
CA VAL A 484 -5.34 -8.51 -5.04
C VAL A 484 -5.37 -8.42 -6.55
N TRP A 485 -4.21 -8.16 -7.15
CA TRP A 485 -4.05 -8.12 -8.60
C TRP A 485 -2.57 -8.24 -8.98
N ARG A 486 -2.37 -8.59 -10.25
CA ARG A 486 -1.06 -8.68 -10.90
C ARG A 486 -1.13 -8.16 -12.32
N LEU A 487 -0.08 -7.47 -12.74
CA LEU A 487 0.12 -7.06 -14.13
C LEU A 487 1.48 -7.54 -14.62
N ALA A 488 1.47 -8.38 -15.66
CA ALA A 488 2.65 -8.75 -16.42
C ALA A 488 2.58 -8.08 -17.81
N PRO A 489 3.26 -6.93 -18.03
CA PRO A 489 3.21 -6.26 -19.32
C PRO A 489 3.83 -7.12 -20.44
N PRO A 490 3.16 -7.26 -21.60
CA PRO A 490 3.68 -8.06 -22.70
C PRO A 490 4.97 -7.46 -23.28
N ARG A 491 5.87 -8.33 -23.76
CA ARG A 491 7.11 -7.96 -24.50
C ARG A 491 7.98 -6.92 -23.77
N THR A 492 7.98 -6.95 -22.44
CA THR A 492 8.69 -6.03 -21.57
C THR A 492 9.76 -6.81 -20.82
N GLN A 493 10.99 -6.27 -20.74
CA GLN A 493 12.04 -6.84 -19.88
C GLN A 493 12.11 -6.11 -18.53
N ARG A 494 11.78 -4.82 -18.54
CA ARG A 494 11.79 -3.99 -17.33
C ARG A 494 10.57 -3.08 -17.24
N SER A 495 10.02 -3.01 -16.03
CA SER A 495 8.92 -2.13 -15.64
C SER A 495 9.36 -1.16 -14.55
N TRP A 496 8.77 0.03 -14.56
CA TRP A 496 8.90 1.00 -13.47
C TRP A 496 7.53 1.31 -12.88
N LEU A 497 7.43 1.11 -11.57
CA LEU A 497 6.22 1.28 -10.80
C LEU A 497 6.23 2.60 -10.04
N ALA A 498 5.16 3.36 -10.18
CA ALA A 498 4.83 4.51 -9.33
C ALA A 498 3.35 4.48 -8.96
N THR A 499 2.98 5.23 -7.92
CA THR A 499 1.57 5.48 -7.59
C THR A 499 1.27 6.97 -7.62
N GLN A 500 0.09 7.33 -8.11
CA GLN A 500 -0.40 8.70 -8.10
C GLN A 500 -1.91 8.71 -7.93
N GLY A 501 -2.41 9.41 -6.90
CA GLY A 501 -3.82 9.30 -6.52
C GLY A 501 -4.22 7.83 -6.39
N HIS A 502 -5.32 7.42 -7.02
CA HIS A 502 -5.83 6.04 -7.03
C HIS A 502 -5.37 5.26 -8.27
N ARG A 503 -4.15 5.53 -8.75
CA ARG A 503 -3.56 4.86 -9.91
C ARG A 503 -2.21 4.26 -9.57
N ALA A 504 -2.03 3.01 -9.98
CA ALA A 504 -0.71 2.45 -10.21
C ALA A 504 -0.31 2.78 -11.66
N LEU A 505 0.86 3.40 -11.83
CA LEU A 505 1.43 3.73 -13.13
C LEU A 505 2.60 2.80 -13.39
N VAL A 506 2.53 2.06 -14.49
CA VAL A 506 3.55 1.07 -14.86
C VAL A 506 4.08 1.44 -16.23
N GLY A 507 5.25 2.08 -16.25
CA GLY A 507 5.99 2.38 -17.48
C GLY A 507 6.87 1.19 -17.87
N THR A 508 7.03 0.92 -19.16
CA THR A 508 7.80 -0.23 -19.66
C THR A 508 8.89 0.18 -20.65
N ASP A 509 9.93 -0.64 -20.72
CA ASP A 509 10.98 -0.50 -21.74
C ASP A 509 10.46 -0.76 -23.17
N SER A 510 9.31 -1.41 -23.31
CA SER A 510 8.61 -1.59 -24.58
C SER A 510 7.87 -0.33 -25.07
N GLY A 511 7.94 0.77 -24.33
CA GLY A 511 7.35 2.07 -24.69
C GLY A 511 5.85 2.17 -24.39
N TYR A 512 5.34 1.34 -23.49
CA TYR A 512 3.96 1.41 -23.02
C TYR A 512 3.92 1.93 -21.58
N LEU A 513 2.83 2.61 -21.24
CA LEU A 513 2.47 2.89 -19.86
C LEU A 513 1.04 2.42 -19.61
N TYR A 514 0.89 1.70 -18.50
CA TYR A 514 -0.39 1.21 -18.01
C TYR A 514 -0.82 2.05 -16.83
N GLY A 515 -2.01 2.65 -16.92
CA GLY A 515 -2.68 3.27 -15.78
C GLY A 515 -3.70 2.29 -15.23
N LEU A 516 -3.37 1.66 -14.11
CA LEU A 516 -4.25 0.69 -13.46
C LEU A 516 -4.98 1.37 -12.33
N ASP A 517 -6.21 0.95 -12.09
CA ASP A 517 -6.83 1.22 -10.81
C ASP A 517 -6.01 0.59 -9.68
N LEU A 518 -5.76 1.37 -8.63
CA LEU A 518 -4.95 0.88 -7.54
C LEU A 518 -5.64 -0.26 -6.80
N GLU A 519 -6.97 -0.25 -6.69
CA GLU A 519 -7.70 -1.19 -5.85
C GLU A 519 -7.89 -2.56 -6.48
N ASP A 520 -8.19 -2.63 -7.78
CA ASP A 520 -8.55 -3.87 -8.48
C ASP A 520 -7.56 -4.26 -9.59
N GLY A 521 -6.57 -3.42 -9.87
CA GLY A 521 -5.57 -3.67 -10.90
C GLY A 521 -6.10 -3.62 -12.33
N GLN A 522 -7.36 -3.23 -12.55
CA GLN A 522 -7.90 -3.11 -13.89
C GLN A 522 -7.15 -2.02 -14.64
N VAL A 523 -6.69 -2.35 -15.85
CA VAL A 523 -6.07 -1.37 -16.75
C VAL A 523 -7.16 -0.40 -17.22
N ARG A 524 -7.12 0.83 -16.72
CA ARG A 524 -8.08 1.89 -17.03
C ARG A 524 -7.71 2.59 -18.34
N TYR A 525 -6.42 2.70 -18.61
CA TYR A 525 -5.91 3.16 -19.89
C TYR A 525 -4.54 2.54 -20.18
N ARG A 526 -4.19 2.53 -21.47
CA ARG A 526 -2.85 2.17 -21.96
C ARG A 526 -2.37 3.25 -22.91
N MET A 527 -1.24 3.86 -22.59
CA MET A 527 -0.59 4.88 -23.40
C MET A 527 0.60 4.26 -24.13
N ARG A 528 0.80 4.63 -25.40
CA ARG A 528 2.03 4.32 -26.15
C ARG A 528 2.87 5.58 -26.26
N ALA A 529 4.09 5.51 -25.75
CA ALA A 529 5.09 6.56 -25.88
C ALA A 529 5.92 6.38 -27.17
N PRO A 530 6.52 7.46 -27.71
CA PRO A 530 7.38 7.37 -28.88
C PRO A 530 8.68 6.59 -28.62
N MET A 531 9.09 6.49 -27.35
CA MET A 531 10.31 5.85 -26.88
C MET A 531 10.05 5.01 -25.62
N PRO A 532 10.91 4.02 -25.31
CA PRO A 532 10.95 3.32 -24.02
C PRO A 532 10.90 4.26 -22.82
N PHE A 533 10.22 3.84 -21.76
CA PHE A 533 10.35 4.49 -20.46
C PHE A 533 11.74 4.19 -19.88
N HIS A 534 12.27 5.10 -19.05
CA HIS A 534 13.61 4.99 -18.46
C HIS A 534 13.64 5.34 -16.97
N GLY A 535 12.53 5.10 -16.27
CA GLY A 535 12.41 5.41 -14.85
C GLY A 535 10.96 5.41 -14.37
N PRO A 536 10.73 5.44 -13.04
CA PRO A 536 9.40 5.56 -12.49
C PRO A 536 8.77 6.91 -12.85
N PRO A 537 7.47 6.93 -13.19
CA PRO A 537 6.73 8.19 -13.32
C PRO A 537 6.83 9.06 -12.07
N VAL A 538 7.02 10.36 -12.25
CA VAL A 538 7.14 11.36 -11.19
C VAL A 538 5.84 12.15 -11.08
N ALA A 539 5.18 12.10 -9.92
CA ALA A 539 3.91 12.78 -9.72
C ALA A 539 4.05 14.32 -9.76
N TRP A 540 3.09 14.98 -10.42
CA TRP A 540 2.96 16.44 -10.48
C TRP A 540 1.48 16.85 -10.46
N GLY A 541 0.93 17.00 -9.25
CA GLY A 541 -0.49 17.26 -9.06
C GLY A 541 -1.35 16.10 -9.55
N ARG A 542 -2.19 16.33 -10.58
CA ARG A 542 -3.01 15.30 -11.25
C ARG A 542 -2.34 14.68 -12.49
N ARG A 543 -1.15 15.14 -12.83
CA ARG A 543 -0.35 14.71 -13.99
C ARG A 543 0.91 14.00 -13.52
N PHE A 544 1.56 13.22 -14.37
CA PHE A 544 2.88 12.69 -14.10
C PHE A 544 3.87 13.09 -15.20
N LEU A 545 5.12 13.22 -14.80
CA LEU A 545 6.25 13.32 -15.71
C LEU A 545 6.88 11.94 -15.88
N ALA A 546 7.29 11.60 -17.10
CA ALA A 546 8.02 10.38 -17.38
C ALA A 546 9.25 10.69 -18.22
N MET A 547 10.35 10.01 -17.90
CA MET A 547 11.55 10.02 -18.73
C MET A 547 11.42 8.93 -19.80
N LEU A 548 11.69 9.31 -21.03
CA LEU A 548 11.73 8.41 -22.18
C LEU A 548 13.13 8.44 -22.80
N GLY A 549 13.58 7.32 -23.36
CA GLY A 549 14.90 7.24 -23.96
C GLY A 549 15.07 6.09 -24.95
N ARG A 550 15.92 6.31 -25.96
CA ARG A 550 16.42 5.26 -26.87
C ARG A 550 17.79 5.66 -27.40
N GLY A 551 18.84 4.92 -27.02
CA GLY A 551 20.21 5.26 -27.40
C GLY A 551 20.60 6.63 -26.85
N SER A 552 20.99 7.56 -27.73
CA SER A 552 21.32 8.95 -27.37
C SER A 552 20.12 9.90 -27.33
N HIS A 553 18.94 9.46 -27.75
CA HIS A 553 17.75 10.31 -27.79
C HIS A 553 16.96 10.20 -26.48
N TRP A 554 16.59 11.35 -25.93
CA TRP A 554 15.86 11.45 -24.68
C TRP A 554 14.66 12.39 -24.81
N ALA A 555 13.61 12.11 -24.06
CA ALA A 555 12.47 13.02 -23.91
C ALA A 555 11.92 13.01 -22.49
N VAL A 556 11.21 14.09 -22.16
CA VAL A 556 10.35 14.17 -21.00
C VAL A 556 8.91 14.32 -21.47
N LEU A 557 8.05 13.42 -21.00
CA LEU A 557 6.63 13.41 -21.27
C LEU A 557 5.87 13.93 -20.05
N LEU A 558 4.90 14.82 -20.27
CA LEU A 558 3.85 15.12 -19.29
C LEU A 558 2.54 14.52 -19.77
N ALA A 559 1.89 13.74 -18.91
CA ALA A 559 0.57 13.16 -19.20
C ALA A 559 -0.36 13.25 -17.98
N ASP A 560 -1.66 13.19 -18.23
CA ASP A 560 -2.65 13.08 -17.16
C ASP A 560 -2.59 11.67 -16.53
N ALA A 561 -2.54 11.60 -15.20
CA ALA A 561 -2.40 10.33 -14.48
C ALA A 561 -3.68 9.48 -14.48
N HIS A 562 -4.81 10.05 -14.86
CA HIS A 562 -6.12 9.42 -14.78
C HIS A 562 -6.65 8.98 -16.14
N THR A 563 -6.37 9.75 -17.19
CA THR A 563 -6.78 9.45 -18.57
C THR A 563 -5.64 8.85 -19.40
N GLY A 564 -4.39 9.11 -19.02
CA GLY A 564 -3.22 8.77 -19.83
C GLY A 564 -3.03 9.66 -21.04
N GLU A 565 -3.80 10.74 -21.17
CA GLU A 565 -3.64 11.68 -22.28
C GLU A 565 -2.32 12.43 -22.16
N SER A 566 -1.52 12.36 -23.22
CA SER A 566 -0.31 13.14 -23.35
C SER A 566 -0.67 14.62 -23.44
N VAL A 567 -0.08 15.43 -22.56
CA VAL A 567 -0.23 16.89 -22.57
C VAL A 567 0.85 17.51 -23.45
N TRP A 568 2.10 17.09 -23.27
CA TRP A 568 3.22 17.48 -24.11
C TRP A 568 4.40 16.52 -23.96
N THR A 569 5.24 16.47 -24.99
CA THR A 569 6.56 15.83 -24.96
C THR A 569 7.62 16.89 -25.27
N HIS A 570 8.70 16.91 -24.50
CA HIS A 570 9.84 17.80 -24.70
C HIS A 570 11.09 16.96 -24.95
N GLU A 571 11.77 17.17 -26.07
CA GLU A 571 13.02 16.51 -26.46
C GLU A 571 14.17 17.51 -26.25
N PRO A 572 14.84 17.47 -25.08
CA PRO A 572 15.97 18.35 -24.84
C PRO A 572 17.19 17.90 -25.65
N ASP A 573 17.94 18.86 -26.17
CA ASP A 573 19.26 18.61 -26.77
C ASP A 573 20.32 18.44 -25.67
N LEU A 574 20.17 17.35 -24.91
CA LEU A 574 20.99 16.96 -23.77
C LEU A 574 21.11 15.43 -23.71
N SER A 575 22.32 14.93 -23.45
CA SER A 575 22.57 13.53 -23.11
C SER A 575 22.55 13.30 -21.59
N HIS A 576 22.53 12.03 -21.16
CA HIS A 576 22.59 11.63 -19.74
C HIS A 576 21.60 12.38 -18.84
N LEU A 577 20.32 12.40 -19.23
CA LEU A 577 19.30 13.14 -18.49
C LEU A 577 19.15 12.65 -17.04
N SER A 578 19.03 13.60 -16.12
CA SER A 578 18.55 13.35 -14.76
C SER A 578 17.05 13.07 -14.77
N ALA A 579 16.55 12.42 -13.71
CA ALA A 579 15.11 12.36 -13.46
C ALA A 579 14.50 13.78 -13.45
N PRO A 580 13.32 13.98 -14.07
CA PRO A 580 12.67 15.28 -14.08
C PRO A 580 12.20 15.66 -12.67
N LEU A 581 12.51 16.88 -12.24
CA LEU A 581 12.14 17.38 -10.91
C LEU A 581 11.08 18.50 -11.02
N PRO A 582 9.81 18.23 -10.72
CA PRO A 582 8.80 19.27 -10.61
C PRO A 582 8.97 20.08 -9.32
N VAL A 583 9.03 21.41 -9.43
CA VAL A 583 9.01 22.35 -8.28
C VAL A 583 8.00 23.45 -8.56
N GLY A 584 6.86 23.43 -7.86
CA GLY A 584 5.74 24.32 -8.12
C GLY A 584 5.19 24.13 -9.54
N SER A 585 5.22 25.19 -10.35
CA SER A 585 4.74 25.18 -11.75
C SER A 585 5.85 24.98 -12.78
N ARG A 586 7.04 24.55 -12.36
CA ARG A 586 8.23 24.40 -13.22
C ARG A 586 8.77 22.98 -13.14
N VAL A 587 9.40 22.54 -14.22
CA VAL A 587 10.13 21.26 -14.29
C VAL A 587 11.60 21.55 -14.56
N PHE A 588 12.46 20.92 -13.77
CA PHE A 588 13.91 21.01 -13.90
C PHE A 588 14.47 19.68 -14.39
N ILE A 589 15.39 19.75 -15.36
CA ILE A 589 16.07 18.59 -15.93
C ILE A 589 17.53 18.97 -16.09
N ALA A 590 18.46 18.15 -15.58
CA ALA A 590 19.87 18.29 -15.86
C ALA A 590 20.32 17.26 -16.89
N GLY A 591 21.35 17.60 -17.65
CA GLY A 591 21.95 16.72 -18.64
C GLY A 591 23.25 17.31 -19.14
N GLU A 592 23.81 16.71 -20.17
CA GLU A 592 25.11 17.10 -20.73
C GLU A 592 24.97 17.54 -22.18
N ARG A 593 25.66 18.62 -22.55
CA ARG A 593 25.87 19.02 -23.94
C ARG A 593 27.34 19.39 -24.13
N GLU A 594 27.98 18.80 -25.13
CA GLU A 594 29.40 19.06 -25.44
C GLU A 594 30.33 18.91 -24.21
N ARG A 595 30.08 17.91 -23.35
CA ARG A 595 30.80 17.67 -22.08
C ARG A 595 30.60 18.74 -21.00
N GLU A 596 29.68 19.68 -21.19
CA GLU A 596 29.26 20.63 -20.19
C GLU A 596 27.91 20.24 -19.58
N GLY A 597 27.82 20.31 -18.25
CA GLY A 597 26.55 20.13 -17.55
C GLY A 597 25.61 21.30 -17.76
N MET A 598 24.37 21.00 -18.13
CA MET A 598 23.32 21.98 -18.36
C MET A 598 22.12 21.70 -17.47
N LEU A 599 21.49 22.77 -16.99
CA LEU A 599 20.19 22.75 -16.32
C LEU A 599 19.15 23.44 -17.20
N LEU A 600 18.11 22.70 -17.53
CA LEU A 600 16.96 23.15 -18.27
C LEU A 600 15.78 23.39 -17.32
N CYS A 601 15.09 24.51 -17.50
CA CYS A 601 13.83 24.80 -16.81
C CYS A 601 12.69 24.94 -17.82
N LEU A 602 11.65 24.14 -17.61
CA LEU A 602 10.42 24.16 -18.40
C LEU A 602 9.25 24.74 -17.59
N ASP A 603 8.28 25.37 -18.27
CA ASP A 603 7.00 25.74 -17.69
C ASP A 603 6.00 24.56 -17.68
N ALA A 604 4.81 24.77 -17.12
CA ALA A 604 3.72 23.78 -17.09
C ALA A 604 3.24 23.31 -18.46
N LYS A 605 3.57 24.03 -19.54
CA LYS A 605 3.23 23.72 -20.93
C LYS A 605 4.41 23.09 -21.69
N GLY A 606 5.51 22.77 -21.02
CA GLY A 606 6.69 22.15 -21.63
C GLY A 606 7.57 23.13 -22.40
N ARG A 607 7.34 24.44 -22.28
CA ARG A 607 8.14 25.45 -22.97
C ARG A 607 9.38 25.77 -22.14
N ARG A 608 10.54 25.85 -22.80
CA ARG A 608 11.79 26.28 -22.18
C ARG A 608 11.67 27.72 -21.70
N LEU A 609 11.83 27.91 -20.39
CA LEU A 609 11.92 29.24 -19.78
C LEU A 609 13.34 29.77 -19.82
N TRP A 610 14.31 28.91 -19.50
CA TRP A 610 15.72 29.23 -19.55
C TRP A 610 16.56 27.95 -19.51
N GLU A 611 17.84 28.12 -19.78
CA GLU A 611 18.86 27.09 -19.69
C GLU A 611 20.16 27.68 -19.13
N ARG A 612 20.86 26.92 -18.28
CA ARG A 612 22.04 27.42 -17.57
C ARG A 612 23.16 26.38 -17.49
N PRO A 613 24.41 26.76 -17.79
CA PRO A 613 25.55 25.90 -17.53
C PRO A 613 25.74 25.73 -16.02
N LEU A 614 25.91 24.47 -15.62
CA LEU A 614 26.07 24.04 -14.23
C LEU A 614 27.49 24.32 -13.73
N ASN A 615 28.49 24.15 -14.61
CA ASN A 615 29.92 24.20 -14.29
C ASN A 615 30.31 23.20 -13.18
N LEU A 616 29.77 21.98 -13.25
CA LEU A 616 30.04 20.89 -12.29
C LEU A 616 30.95 19.78 -12.86
N GLY A 617 31.48 19.97 -14.07
CA GLY A 617 32.11 18.91 -14.86
C GLY A 617 31.08 18.08 -15.64
N PRO A 618 31.50 16.97 -16.27
CA PRO A 618 30.60 16.06 -16.99
C PRO A 618 29.67 15.30 -16.04
N GLY A 619 28.59 14.74 -16.61
CA GLY A 619 27.56 14.03 -15.85
C GLY A 619 28.02 12.66 -15.32
N PRO A 620 27.15 11.92 -14.61
CA PRO A 620 25.71 12.18 -14.43
C PRO A 620 25.38 13.26 -13.38
N TYR A 621 24.11 13.69 -13.36
CA TYR A 621 23.57 14.67 -12.39
C TYR A 621 22.34 14.16 -11.66
N ALA A 622 22.15 14.61 -10.42
CA ALA A 622 20.92 14.42 -9.66
C ALA A 622 20.35 15.77 -9.19
N LEU A 623 19.03 15.80 -8.99
CA LEU A 623 18.30 17.01 -8.63
C LEU A 623 17.61 16.82 -7.28
N ALA A 624 17.65 17.86 -6.44
CA ALA A 624 16.93 17.91 -5.17
C ALA A 624 16.17 19.24 -5.02
N PRO A 625 14.90 19.22 -4.55
CA PRO A 625 14.09 20.42 -4.45
C PRO A 625 14.51 21.28 -3.24
N LEU A 626 14.49 22.60 -3.40
CA LEU A 626 14.54 23.59 -2.33
C LEU A 626 13.40 24.61 -2.51
N PRO A 627 13.00 25.35 -1.45
CA PRO A 627 12.05 26.44 -1.61
C PRO A 627 12.51 27.43 -2.68
N ARG A 628 11.74 27.54 -3.77
CA ARG A 628 12.01 28.40 -4.94
C ARG A 628 13.39 28.17 -5.61
N ALA A 629 14.00 27.00 -5.43
CA ALA A 629 15.30 26.68 -6.01
C ALA A 629 15.44 25.18 -6.23
N VAL A 630 16.49 24.78 -6.94
CA VAL A 630 16.93 23.40 -7.08
C VAL A 630 18.41 23.30 -6.72
N VAL A 631 18.79 22.19 -6.08
CA VAL A 631 20.19 21.81 -5.93
C VAL A 631 20.48 20.74 -6.96
N VAL A 632 21.53 20.96 -7.74
CA VAL A 632 22.05 19.99 -8.71
C VAL A 632 23.36 19.47 -8.17
N THR A 633 23.51 18.15 -8.15
CA THR A 633 24.71 17.45 -7.69
C THR A 633 25.30 16.64 -8.84
N SER A 634 26.62 16.54 -8.91
CA SER A 634 27.34 15.65 -9.83
C SER A 634 27.94 14.47 -9.09
N ALA A 635 28.32 13.43 -9.83
CA ALA A 635 29.03 12.28 -9.28
C ALA A 635 30.38 12.64 -8.61
N SER A 636 31.05 13.73 -9.05
CA SER A 636 32.29 14.24 -8.43
C SER A 636 32.09 14.90 -7.05
N GLY A 637 30.86 14.87 -6.55
CA GLY A 637 30.44 15.52 -5.32
C GLY A 637 30.28 17.03 -5.44
N ALA A 638 30.47 17.63 -6.62
CA ALA A 638 30.21 19.05 -6.83
C ALA A 638 28.70 19.34 -6.79
N ALA A 639 28.33 20.56 -6.38
CA ALA A 639 26.94 20.98 -6.34
C ALA A 639 26.75 22.45 -6.69
N THR A 640 25.58 22.76 -7.26
CA THR A 640 25.12 24.13 -7.47
C THR A 640 23.70 24.30 -6.97
N ARG A 641 23.38 25.48 -6.40
CA ARG A 641 22.00 25.89 -6.16
C ARG A 641 21.60 26.91 -7.20
N VAL A 642 20.50 26.61 -7.89
CA VAL A 642 19.93 27.48 -8.92
C VAL A 642 18.54 27.90 -8.48
N ALA A 643 18.30 29.21 -8.38
CA ALA A 643 16.98 29.77 -8.13
C ALA A 643 16.02 29.42 -9.27
N ALA A 644 14.72 29.45 -9.00
CA ALA A 644 13.71 29.20 -10.03
C ALA A 644 13.80 30.20 -11.20
N SER A 645 14.38 31.39 -11.00
CA SER A 645 14.67 32.37 -12.06
C SER A 645 15.77 31.96 -13.03
N GLY A 646 16.58 30.95 -12.69
CA GLY A 646 17.80 30.58 -13.41
C GLY A 646 19.04 31.31 -12.91
N THR A 647 18.93 32.09 -11.83
CA THR A 647 20.09 32.68 -11.15
C THR A 647 20.84 31.58 -10.40
N VAL A 648 22.15 31.48 -10.60
CA VAL A 648 22.99 30.57 -9.81
C VAL A 648 23.34 31.29 -8.51
N ASP A 649 22.84 30.76 -7.39
CA ASP A 649 22.97 31.41 -6.08
C ASP A 649 24.32 31.07 -5.45
N TRP A 650 24.76 29.81 -5.56
CA TRP A 650 26.09 29.39 -5.11
C TRP A 650 26.54 28.11 -5.81
N ARG A 651 27.85 27.85 -5.77
CA ARG A 651 28.48 26.61 -6.22
C ARG A 651 29.46 26.10 -5.17
N VAL A 652 29.58 24.79 -5.08
CA VAL A 652 30.57 24.08 -4.28
C VAL A 652 31.25 23.08 -5.21
N GLY A 653 32.58 23.21 -5.37
CA GLY A 653 33.36 22.39 -6.33
C GLY A 653 33.45 20.92 -5.93
N ALA A 654 34.05 20.07 -6.77
CA ALA A 654 34.22 18.63 -6.50
C ALA A 654 34.90 18.34 -5.14
N ALA A 655 34.62 17.18 -4.56
CA ALA A 655 35.26 16.74 -3.31
C ALA A 655 35.41 15.22 -3.26
N GLY A 656 36.67 14.78 -3.39
CA GLY A 656 37.04 13.37 -3.42
C GLY A 656 36.90 12.75 -4.81
N GLU A 657 37.02 11.44 -4.86
CA GLU A 657 36.85 10.66 -6.09
C GLU A 657 35.38 10.66 -6.56
N PRO A 658 35.13 10.61 -7.88
CA PRO A 658 33.79 10.51 -8.42
C PRO A 658 33.06 9.22 -7.98
N LEU A 659 31.79 9.38 -7.61
CA LEU A 659 30.88 8.27 -7.35
C LEU A 659 30.48 7.56 -8.65
N ILE A 660 30.02 6.31 -8.54
CA ILE A 660 29.48 5.53 -9.67
C ILE A 660 28.24 6.21 -10.26
N SER A 661 27.43 6.86 -9.42
CA SER A 661 26.24 7.60 -9.83
C SER A 661 26.09 8.91 -9.07
N ALA A 662 25.37 9.87 -9.65
CA ALA A 662 25.03 11.11 -8.96
C ALA A 662 23.87 10.85 -7.99
N LEU A 663 24.08 11.22 -6.72
CA LEU A 663 23.07 11.12 -5.67
C LEU A 663 22.41 12.49 -5.43
N PRO A 664 21.10 12.55 -5.15
CA PRO A 664 20.44 13.81 -4.84
C PRO A 664 20.94 14.36 -3.50
N ALA A 665 21.00 15.70 -3.39
CA ALA A 665 21.26 16.34 -2.10
C ALA A 665 20.09 16.11 -1.13
N HIS A 666 20.40 16.01 0.17
CA HIS A 666 19.39 15.88 1.22
C HIS A 666 19.36 17.13 2.09
N THR A 667 18.21 17.78 2.20
CA THR A 667 18.06 18.96 3.08
C THR A 667 17.29 18.58 4.34
N ALA A 668 17.91 18.81 5.50
CA ALA A 668 17.30 18.61 6.80
C ALA A 668 17.75 19.72 7.75
N ARG A 669 16.83 20.25 8.57
CA ARG A 669 17.13 21.28 9.58
C ARG A 669 17.91 22.48 9.01
N ASP A 670 17.47 23.00 7.86
CA ASP A 670 18.10 24.12 7.13
C ASP A 670 19.58 23.90 6.78
N VAL A 671 19.97 22.66 6.54
CA VAL A 671 21.30 22.27 6.06
C VAL A 671 21.13 21.37 4.85
N THR A 672 21.81 21.69 3.75
CA THR A 672 21.84 20.86 2.54
C THR A 672 23.07 19.97 2.58
N LEU A 673 22.87 18.66 2.51
CA LEU A 673 23.92 17.65 2.46
C LEU A 673 24.21 17.32 1.01
N VAL A 674 25.41 17.67 0.57
CA VAL A 674 25.92 17.36 -0.76
C VAL A 674 26.65 16.01 -0.69
N PRO A 675 26.19 14.99 -1.44
CA PRO A 675 26.82 13.69 -1.49
C PRO A 675 28.15 13.74 -2.25
N GLY A 676 29.03 12.81 -1.93
CA GLY A 676 30.39 12.66 -2.45
C GLY A 676 31.15 11.72 -1.54
N GLU A 677 32.40 11.39 -1.88
CA GLU A 677 33.29 10.64 -0.96
C GLU A 677 33.39 11.33 0.40
N ARG A 678 33.42 12.68 0.35
CA ARG A 678 33.17 13.55 1.50
C ARG A 678 31.79 14.19 1.37
N VAL A 679 30.87 13.76 2.23
CA VAL A 679 29.56 14.40 2.35
C VAL A 679 29.74 15.76 3.01
N ARG A 680 29.28 16.82 2.34
CA ARG A 680 29.43 18.20 2.81
C ARG A 680 28.09 18.75 3.27
N ALA A 681 28.06 19.26 4.49
CA ALA A 681 26.94 20.02 5.03
C ALA A 681 27.10 21.48 4.61
N VAL A 682 26.16 22.00 3.84
CA VAL A 682 26.23 23.31 3.19
C VAL A 682 25.06 24.18 3.66
N ASP A 683 25.33 25.46 3.93
CA ASP A 683 24.29 26.48 4.16
C ASP A 683 23.46 26.62 2.87
N PRO A 684 22.16 26.25 2.87
CA PRO A 684 21.33 26.29 1.67
C PRO A 684 21.20 27.69 1.07
N ARG A 685 21.41 28.76 1.86
CA ARG A 685 21.30 30.14 1.38
C ARG A 685 22.61 30.65 0.78
N GLY A 686 23.71 30.49 1.51
CA GLY A 686 25.00 31.10 1.16
C GLY A 686 26.03 30.15 0.54
N GLY A 687 25.76 28.84 0.47
CA GLY A 687 26.70 27.87 -0.10
C GLY A 687 27.93 27.60 0.76
N GLN A 688 27.98 28.14 1.98
CA GLN A 688 29.10 27.93 2.90
C GLN A 688 29.15 26.48 3.37
N VAL A 689 30.32 25.85 3.27
CA VAL A 689 30.54 24.50 3.81
C VAL A 689 30.67 24.61 5.34
N LEU A 690 29.69 24.05 6.03
CA LEU A 690 29.55 24.07 7.49
C LEU A 690 30.29 22.90 8.14
N ALA A 691 30.36 21.76 7.46
CA ALA A 691 31.14 20.58 7.86
C ALA A 691 31.37 19.63 6.69
N GLU A 692 32.36 18.76 6.84
CA GLU A 692 32.61 17.62 5.97
C GLU A 692 32.62 16.35 6.82
N VAL A 693 32.08 15.27 6.27
CA VAL A 693 32.06 13.95 6.91
C VAL A 693 32.49 12.92 5.87
N GLN A 694 33.48 12.09 6.21
CA GLN A 694 33.91 10.99 5.34
C GLN A 694 32.79 9.95 5.27
N ALA A 695 32.34 9.66 4.05
CA ALA A 695 31.17 8.79 3.84
C ALA A 695 31.53 7.30 3.71
N GLY A 696 32.76 7.02 3.26
CA GLY A 696 33.22 5.73 2.78
C GLY A 696 33.78 5.87 1.36
N VAL A 697 34.28 4.79 0.78
CA VAL A 697 34.65 4.74 -0.65
C VAL A 697 33.39 4.37 -1.44
N GLY A 698 33.05 5.09 -2.51
CA GLY A 698 31.89 4.75 -3.32
C GLY A 698 30.55 4.84 -2.59
N LEU A 699 30.21 6.03 -2.08
CA LEU A 699 28.89 6.29 -1.48
C LEU A 699 27.76 5.91 -2.45
N VAL A 700 26.91 4.95 -2.07
CA VAL A 700 25.76 4.50 -2.85
C VAL A 700 24.44 5.10 -2.36
N ALA A 701 24.33 5.45 -1.08
CA ALA A 701 23.15 6.12 -0.56
C ALA A 701 23.43 7.04 0.64
N LEU A 702 22.68 8.14 0.68
CA LEU A 702 22.71 9.16 1.72
C LEU A 702 21.30 9.35 2.27
N GLN A 703 21.13 9.34 3.60
CA GLN A 703 19.89 9.75 4.26
C GLN A 703 20.19 10.64 5.46
N ALA A 704 19.23 11.51 5.80
CA ALA A 704 19.31 12.34 7.00
C ALA A 704 17.97 12.44 7.70
N ASP A 705 17.98 12.35 9.03
CA ASP A 705 16.77 12.50 9.83
C ASP A 705 16.49 13.96 10.24
N VAL A 706 15.31 14.17 10.81
CA VAL A 706 14.87 15.49 11.32
C VAL A 706 15.77 16.06 12.43
N ARG A 707 16.63 15.25 13.05
CA ARG A 707 17.61 15.67 14.08
C ARG A 707 18.98 15.96 13.46
N LEU A 708 19.11 15.85 12.15
CA LEU A 708 20.36 15.92 11.41
C LEU A 708 21.34 14.80 11.79
N ASN A 709 20.83 13.60 12.12
CA ASN A 709 21.66 12.40 12.07
C ASN A 709 21.81 11.98 10.61
N LEU A 710 23.03 11.61 10.25
CA LEU A 710 23.40 11.24 8.88
C LEU A 710 23.58 9.72 8.80
N TYR A 711 23.16 9.14 7.68
CA TYR A 711 23.32 7.72 7.37
C TYR A 711 23.91 7.58 5.98
N PHE A 712 25.04 6.89 5.90
CA PHE A 712 25.77 6.66 4.67
C PHE A 712 25.88 5.16 4.43
N LEU A 713 25.59 4.74 3.22
CA LEU A 713 25.87 3.39 2.74
C LEU A 713 26.90 3.49 1.62
N ASP A 714 27.99 2.76 1.75
CA ASP A 714 29.03 2.63 0.72
C ASP A 714 28.91 1.34 -0.09
N ASP A 715 29.63 1.26 -1.22
CA ASP A 715 29.63 0.12 -2.15
C ASP A 715 30.14 -1.18 -1.50
N ALA A 716 31.00 -1.06 -0.50
CA ALA A 716 31.50 -2.16 0.33
C ALA A 716 30.45 -2.70 1.34
N GLY A 717 29.23 -2.15 1.36
CA GLY A 717 28.17 -2.61 2.25
C GLY A 717 28.35 -2.17 3.70
N THR A 718 28.99 -1.03 3.93
CA THR A 718 29.12 -0.38 5.23
C THR A 718 28.07 0.71 5.40
N LEU A 719 27.12 0.47 6.30
CA LEU A 719 26.17 1.47 6.77
C LEU A 719 26.73 2.19 8.00
N SER A 720 27.12 3.46 7.85
CA SER A 720 27.61 4.30 8.94
C SER A 720 26.57 5.33 9.37
N ALA A 721 26.46 5.58 10.68
CA ALA A 721 25.62 6.63 11.23
C ALA A 721 26.44 7.68 11.98
N TYR A 722 26.04 8.94 11.84
CA TYR A 722 26.66 10.08 12.50
C TYR A 722 25.59 10.93 13.18
N ARG A 723 25.90 11.45 14.37
CA ARG A 723 25.07 12.47 15.03
C ARG A 723 25.68 13.84 14.87
N LEU A 724 24.81 14.84 14.85
CA LEU A 724 25.22 16.21 15.13
C LEU A 724 25.71 16.29 16.59
N GLY A 725 27.01 16.54 16.79
CA GLY A 725 27.63 16.65 18.11
C GLY A 725 27.55 18.06 18.67
N SER A 726 28.04 19.05 17.91
CA SER A 726 27.96 20.47 18.27
C SER A 726 27.72 21.34 17.04
N HIS A 727 27.18 22.54 17.29
CA HIS A 727 27.01 23.59 16.29
C HIS A 727 27.58 24.89 16.86
N PHE A 728 28.30 25.64 16.05
CA PHE A 728 28.80 26.96 16.39
C PHE A 728 28.01 28.01 15.61
N THR A 729 27.36 28.91 16.33
CA THR A 729 26.59 30.03 15.78
C THR A 729 27.28 31.33 16.17
N VAL A 730 27.37 32.28 15.25
CA VAL A 730 27.82 33.64 15.54
C VAL A 730 26.58 34.51 15.61
N VAL A 731 26.44 35.25 16.70
CA VAL A 731 25.39 36.25 16.87
C VAL A 731 25.93 37.53 16.26
N GLU A 732 25.23 38.07 15.26
CA GLU A 732 25.50 39.41 14.74
C GLU A 732 24.93 40.47 15.69
#